data_AF-A0A1Q8S238-F1
#
_entry.id   AF-A0A1Q8S238-F1
#
_cell.length_a   1.000
_cell.length_b   1.000
_cell.length_c   1.000
_cell.angle_alpha   90.00
_cell.angle_beta   90.00
_cell.angle_gamma   90.00
#
_symmetry.space_group_name_H-M   'P 1'
#
loop_
_entity.id
_entity.type
_entity.pdbx_description
1 polymer ?
#
loop_
_entity_poly.entity_id
_entity_poly.type
_entity_poly.pdbx_seq_one_letter_code
_entity_poly.pdbx_strand_id
1 'polypeptide(L)'
;MDIVITLLLRVCTLTATNKTLPTRALAALAKAREICVRWVVMLRAETYKASDMDTAQRCQQYALCAAILCKRTFVIHVNQFVFLDPKDLQIFIECCITVQDNLVVEVGALPQVLQHAVVADTKLSYRLSSLVCRSIISSPETFRLAIRAVWPEPEDRPRKISSLRCEEVAWVVCDIYEHDGWDEIRQMVHFNTCTGLLLVDHRPLGRLPKPPEHTEILTELFGEQALLTRPSNIRGMEYTLCIQPRLYRIDVGYESSPSYAGPGSGIIVRATKGQQYLQLIPRQVFQSEQSWDLPGPLVEGCFHWLDLRTGKVFIIQKGESKDDIWNINQRNWTLDIRSGVCSRPTYLNAKDRIVDTYSPLFTRVSRIFQGFEQKQHLLVYQPTARHLQVELRRHQLLFYVNPRQLLESPQLGSEIDSNQDAGTWYGLESKLVFRNPRDLQQRSILIPLGELHARRQGDTMLVNTLPCNIYGRFVINKTLGRIDCAAEPLLLYFKALLHAYTSSVFPDPLTGRTGTEEALQFLSSGVCQPWSPLNAGSVGALSKISQLTPRHEYYPTEMKSMKIDYWADSLTESVQHERFRPLVEQILAISAELQTFALVEVDQNVLAPSGDVHLSDRSRIRRQIFERSFDNTTESPKLADATYSPRDCPLVSNTRHCQVLEIVHLLRTWPEKMATTTSLAQKLSQSNLVGGFGDIYEKVSLNDRLNIDLVNHWGSLVRSCREYKSPFALMFLLAPFSYSTKAEIGLVRTLAAFAIFEELKMIELPIWTDYANFQPNQVPQLQYLTKIIEPFKTPAPKDDGDELQQFASAKQLRRIRDQKTIWENRADDDCKFLAMFLLSQWPCIEPDVAKLSKPLLVDIEAALQVVRVEWKRVYQNMDLSKHLDEVQSILNRRHSETKYEAPCFIASEDIFQERLRGGEIPFLRPDLMKKTFPSLLGTSIAQVSQTNLETAKVTGAVRNSNAARHPAHIHQPIRLPSYAPRGAGTNVLAPSWMSSKTALIPSNDATAELKQIVSELSSSKSLVRQKYGDDLQRSLDAFVTRRPNNDSPYHIANATVTGEGSSLLMGIQSRFTVIEKALEAQDEHLSASRISWLQAGHLWPAVTTITLLEQLRSTATPIPFGKFVRENLIDFGLAITSAQRHLRINDASMRGDAGRYSDEMANNGHSNWHPSEHPDWLLLEIEANLMIRPEQVDVALATISPASGSNSVLQMNMGQGVFGLYSDCVV
;
A
#
# COMPACT_ATOMS: atom_id res chain seq x y z
N MET A 1 -35.96 53.14 8.52
CA MET A 1 -37.08 53.76 7.79
C MET A 1 -38.42 53.60 8.50
N ASP A 2 -38.79 52.38 8.95
CA ASP A 2 -40.07 52.09 9.62
C ASP A 2 -40.54 53.15 10.63
N ILE A 3 -39.71 53.48 11.63
CA ILE A 3 -40.03 54.46 12.69
C ILE A 3 -40.54 55.78 12.09
N VAL A 4 -39.93 56.27 11.00
CA VAL A 4 -40.33 57.53 10.33
C VAL A 4 -41.70 57.38 9.67
N ILE A 5 -41.95 56.28 8.96
CA ILE A 5 -43.27 56.00 8.35
C ILE A 5 -44.34 55.87 9.43
N THR A 6 -44.04 55.16 10.52
CA THR A 6 -44.94 54.96 11.66
C THR A 6 -45.27 56.28 12.38
N LEU A 7 -44.28 57.15 12.60
CA LEU A 7 -44.50 58.51 13.14
C LEU A 7 -45.33 59.38 12.19
N LEU A 8 -45.02 59.39 10.88
CA LEU A 8 -45.77 60.16 9.89
C LEU A 8 -47.23 59.70 9.78
N LEU A 9 -47.48 58.39 9.73
CA LEU A 9 -48.83 57.83 9.75
C LEU A 9 -49.58 58.20 11.04
N ARG A 10 -48.91 58.17 12.20
CA ARG A 10 -49.50 58.61 13.47
C ARG A 10 -49.84 60.10 13.46
N VAL A 11 -48.95 60.97 12.95
CA VAL A 11 -49.24 62.40 12.75
C VAL A 11 -50.45 62.59 11.84
N CYS A 12 -50.55 61.87 10.71
CA CYS A 12 -51.73 61.92 9.84
C CYS A 12 -53.02 61.51 10.58
N THR A 13 -52.99 60.48 11.43
CA THR A 13 -54.18 60.09 12.22
C THR A 13 -54.55 61.07 13.34
N LEU A 14 -53.55 61.68 14.00
CA LEU A 14 -53.78 62.57 15.15
C LEU A 14 -54.08 64.03 14.75
N THR A 15 -53.65 64.46 13.55
CA THR A 15 -53.84 65.84 13.04
C THR A 15 -54.99 65.96 12.03
N ALA A 16 -55.80 64.93 11.86
CA ALA A 16 -56.88 64.85 10.86
C ALA A 16 -57.93 65.99 10.94
N THR A 17 -58.03 66.69 12.07
CA THR A 17 -58.92 67.85 12.29
C THR A 17 -58.31 69.21 11.90
N ASN A 18 -57.00 69.30 11.65
CA ASN A 18 -56.28 70.54 11.41
C ASN A 18 -55.70 70.57 9.98
N LYS A 19 -56.06 71.57 9.16
CA LYS A 19 -55.86 71.52 7.70
C LYS A 19 -54.42 71.70 7.19
N THR A 20 -53.46 72.13 8.02
CA THR A 20 -52.10 72.52 7.55
C THR A 20 -50.99 71.52 7.88
N LEU A 21 -51.16 70.71 8.93
CA LEU A 21 -50.19 69.71 9.37
C LEU A 21 -50.21 68.41 8.54
N PRO A 22 -51.37 67.82 8.18
CA PRO A 22 -51.45 66.63 7.35
C PRO A 22 -50.76 66.79 6.00
N THR A 23 -50.86 67.95 5.36
CA THR A 23 -50.29 68.21 4.03
C THR A 23 -48.77 68.04 4.01
N ARG A 24 -48.07 68.45 5.08
CA ARG A 24 -46.62 68.24 5.23
C ARG A 24 -46.28 66.78 5.53
N ALA A 25 -47.09 66.10 6.34
CA ALA A 25 -46.90 64.69 6.65
C ALA A 25 -47.15 63.78 5.43
N LEU A 26 -48.16 64.09 4.61
CA LEU A 26 -48.47 63.42 3.34
C LEU A 26 -47.34 63.61 2.31
N ALA A 27 -46.81 64.83 2.15
CA ALA A 27 -45.65 65.07 1.30
C ALA A 27 -44.40 64.29 1.77
N ALA A 28 -44.20 64.16 3.07
CA ALA A 28 -43.13 63.32 3.63
C ALA A 28 -43.37 61.82 3.42
N LEU A 29 -44.62 61.34 3.46
CA LEU A 29 -44.98 59.96 3.11
C LEU A 29 -44.76 59.65 1.62
N ALA A 30 -45.10 60.58 0.72
CA ALA A 30 -44.80 60.45 -0.70
C ALA A 30 -43.28 60.36 -0.97
N LYS A 31 -42.48 61.18 -0.28
CA LYS A 31 -41.01 61.09 -0.35
C LYS A 31 -40.46 59.79 0.26
N ALA A 32 -41.06 59.29 1.33
CA ALA A 32 -40.74 57.98 1.91
C ALA A 32 -41.03 56.82 0.93
N ARG A 33 -42.17 56.88 0.24
CA ARG A 33 -42.60 55.92 -0.80
C ARG A 33 -41.60 55.90 -1.96
N GLU A 34 -41.22 57.07 -2.48
CA GLU A 34 -40.23 57.20 -3.56
C GLU A 34 -38.85 56.63 -3.20
N ILE A 35 -38.40 56.83 -1.95
CA ILE A 35 -37.17 56.21 -1.44
C ILE A 35 -37.30 54.68 -1.35
N CYS A 36 -38.42 54.17 -0.85
CA CYS A 36 -38.63 52.73 -0.67
C CYS A 36 -38.75 51.97 -2.00
N VAL A 37 -39.46 52.52 -3.01
CA VAL A 37 -39.51 51.89 -4.34
C VAL A 37 -38.16 51.94 -5.05
N ARG A 38 -37.36 53.00 -4.88
CA ARG A 38 -35.98 53.04 -5.38
C ARG A 38 -35.11 51.96 -4.76
N TRP A 39 -35.27 51.67 -3.46
CA TRP A 39 -34.61 50.52 -2.82
C TRP A 39 -35.08 49.18 -3.40
N VAL A 40 -36.38 49.00 -3.67
CA VAL A 40 -36.90 47.80 -4.34
C VAL A 40 -36.24 47.58 -5.70
N VAL A 41 -36.15 48.61 -6.54
CA VAL A 41 -35.52 48.53 -7.87
C VAL A 41 -34.02 48.19 -7.75
N MET A 42 -33.29 48.85 -6.85
CA MET A 42 -31.87 48.58 -6.63
C MET A 42 -31.64 47.15 -6.11
N LEU A 43 -32.38 46.71 -5.09
CA LEU A 43 -32.20 45.39 -4.48
C LEU A 43 -32.62 44.27 -5.43
N ARG A 44 -33.64 44.48 -6.28
CA ARG A 44 -33.98 43.57 -7.39
C ARG A 44 -32.80 43.42 -8.35
N ALA A 45 -32.19 44.54 -8.77
CA ALA A 45 -31.03 44.52 -9.67
C ALA A 45 -29.78 43.87 -9.06
N GLU A 46 -29.46 44.10 -7.78
CA GLU A 46 -28.33 43.42 -7.12
C GLU A 46 -28.61 41.93 -6.87
N THR A 47 -29.86 41.54 -6.59
CA THR A 47 -30.24 40.11 -6.51
C THR A 47 -29.98 39.38 -7.83
N TYR A 48 -30.11 40.05 -8.98
CA TYR A 48 -29.81 39.47 -10.30
C TYR A 48 -28.30 39.39 -10.60
N LYS A 49 -27.46 40.17 -9.90
CA LYS A 49 -25.99 40.15 -10.04
C LYS A 49 -25.29 39.24 -9.03
N ALA A 50 -25.93 39.00 -7.88
CA ALA A 50 -25.35 38.22 -6.79
C ALA A 50 -24.96 36.81 -7.26
N SER A 51 -23.66 36.52 -7.20
CA SER A 51 -23.03 35.24 -7.57
C SER A 51 -22.85 34.28 -6.39
N ASP A 52 -23.26 34.71 -5.20
CA ASP A 52 -23.21 34.02 -3.91
C ASP A 52 -24.64 33.90 -3.33
N MET A 53 -24.95 32.75 -2.72
CA MET A 53 -26.25 32.46 -2.12
C MET A 53 -26.56 33.36 -0.93
N ASP A 54 -25.59 33.61 -0.06
CA ASP A 54 -25.78 34.36 1.19
C ASP A 54 -26.10 35.82 0.89
N THR A 55 -25.37 36.42 -0.04
CA THR A 55 -25.61 37.76 -0.58
C THR A 55 -26.96 37.85 -1.29
N ALA A 56 -27.31 36.88 -2.15
CA ALA A 56 -28.60 36.86 -2.83
C ALA A 56 -29.76 36.77 -1.83
N GLN A 57 -29.68 35.92 -0.80
CA GLN A 57 -30.71 35.76 0.22
C GLN A 57 -30.87 37.03 1.08
N ARG A 58 -29.76 37.70 1.44
CA ARG A 58 -29.79 39.00 2.14
C ARG A 58 -30.45 40.08 1.28
N CYS A 59 -30.13 40.15 -0.01
CA CYS A 59 -30.79 41.09 -0.94
C CYS A 59 -32.30 40.83 -1.07
N GLN A 60 -32.73 39.56 -1.13
CA GLN A 60 -34.16 39.18 -1.15
C GLN A 60 -34.88 39.61 0.14
N GLN A 61 -34.29 39.36 1.32
CA GLN A 61 -34.85 39.80 2.61
C GLN A 61 -34.98 41.33 2.70
N TYR A 62 -33.98 42.07 2.22
CA TYR A 62 -34.07 43.53 2.18
C TYR A 62 -35.08 44.04 1.14
N ALA A 63 -35.24 43.38 -0.01
CA ALA A 63 -36.24 43.72 -1.02
C ALA A 63 -37.67 43.54 -0.47
N LEU A 64 -37.92 42.43 0.23
CA LEU A 64 -39.17 42.15 0.95
C LEU A 64 -39.47 43.24 2.00
N CYS A 65 -38.48 43.58 2.84
CA CYS A 65 -38.59 44.67 3.81
C CYS A 65 -38.92 46.02 3.14
N ALA A 66 -38.22 46.39 2.06
CA ALA A 66 -38.42 47.66 1.35
C ALA A 66 -39.81 47.73 0.69
N ALA A 67 -40.30 46.64 0.10
CA ALA A 67 -41.61 46.57 -0.51
C ALA A 67 -42.75 46.69 0.53
N ILE A 68 -42.66 45.99 1.66
CA ILE A 68 -43.64 46.11 2.76
C ILE A 68 -43.66 47.53 3.33
N LEU A 69 -42.48 48.15 3.54
CA LEU A 69 -42.39 49.52 4.02
C LEU A 69 -42.97 50.53 3.01
N CYS A 70 -42.78 50.30 1.71
CA CYS A 70 -43.42 51.08 0.66
C CYS A 70 -44.94 50.96 0.72
N LYS A 71 -45.48 49.73 0.73
CA LYS A 71 -46.93 49.46 0.81
C LYS A 71 -47.57 50.05 2.07
N ARG A 72 -46.88 50.03 3.21
CA ARG A 72 -47.35 50.68 4.45
C ARG A 72 -47.58 52.19 4.34
N THR A 73 -47.00 52.90 3.37
CA THR A 73 -47.35 54.31 3.12
C THR A 73 -48.79 54.49 2.64
N PHE A 74 -49.40 53.47 2.01
CA PHE A 74 -50.73 53.53 1.42
C PHE A 74 -51.88 53.32 2.42
N VAL A 75 -51.59 53.10 3.71
CA VAL A 75 -52.61 52.99 4.79
C VAL A 75 -53.58 54.18 4.80
N ILE A 76 -53.13 55.37 4.35
CA ILE A 76 -53.94 56.58 4.22
C ILE A 76 -55.11 56.46 3.23
N HIS A 77 -55.06 55.55 2.26
CA HIS A 77 -56.08 55.39 1.22
C HIS A 77 -57.18 54.37 1.59
N VAL A 78 -57.05 53.66 2.73
CA VAL A 78 -57.97 52.57 3.13
C VAL A 78 -59.43 53.01 3.28
N ASN A 79 -59.68 54.30 3.56
CA ASN A 79 -61.01 54.88 3.68
C ASN A 79 -61.33 55.90 2.56
N GLN A 80 -60.60 55.87 1.44
CA GLN A 80 -60.78 56.82 0.32
C GLN A 80 -61.52 56.15 -0.86
N PHE A 81 -62.44 56.91 -1.48
CA PHE A 81 -63.20 56.48 -2.65
C PHE A 81 -62.62 56.98 -3.99
N VAL A 82 -61.52 57.75 -3.95
CA VAL A 82 -60.82 58.28 -5.12
C VAL A 82 -59.77 57.25 -5.57
N PHE A 83 -59.68 56.99 -6.86
CA PHE A 83 -58.66 56.09 -7.44
C PHE A 83 -57.24 56.54 -7.08
N LEU A 84 -56.31 55.57 -7.01
CA LEU A 84 -54.89 55.89 -6.90
C LEU A 84 -54.42 56.59 -8.18
N ASP A 85 -53.53 57.58 -8.06
CA ASP A 85 -52.92 58.18 -9.25
C ASP A 85 -52.01 57.17 -9.97
N PRO A 86 -51.70 57.35 -11.27
CA PRO A 86 -50.94 56.38 -12.04
C PRO A 86 -49.55 56.04 -11.46
N LYS A 87 -48.87 56.97 -10.78
CA LYS A 87 -47.54 56.73 -10.20
C LYS A 87 -47.67 55.89 -8.92
N ASP A 88 -48.60 56.25 -8.05
CA ASP A 88 -48.89 55.49 -6.83
C ASP A 88 -49.44 54.09 -7.12
N LEU A 89 -50.32 53.94 -8.12
CA LEU A 89 -50.86 52.67 -8.56
C LEU A 89 -49.74 51.74 -9.06
N GLN A 90 -48.86 52.24 -9.93
CA GLN A 90 -47.71 51.49 -10.43
C GLN A 90 -46.82 51.02 -9.27
N ILE A 91 -46.44 51.93 -8.37
CA ILE A 91 -45.60 51.62 -7.20
C ILE A 91 -46.25 50.53 -6.32
N PHE A 92 -47.57 50.61 -6.09
CA PHE A 92 -48.26 49.61 -5.27
C PHE A 92 -48.22 48.21 -5.91
N ILE A 93 -48.48 48.10 -7.22
CA ILE A 93 -48.44 46.84 -7.96
C ILE A 93 -47.03 46.25 -7.96
N GLU A 94 -46.00 47.04 -8.29
CA GLU A 94 -44.60 46.61 -8.27
C GLU A 94 -44.15 46.10 -6.89
N CYS A 95 -44.58 46.77 -5.82
CA CYS A 95 -44.30 46.31 -4.46
C CYS A 95 -45.10 45.05 -4.09
N CYS A 96 -46.32 44.86 -4.58
CA CYS A 96 -47.07 43.61 -4.36
C CYS A 96 -46.38 42.40 -4.98
N ILE A 97 -45.96 42.49 -6.25
CA ILE A 97 -45.23 41.42 -6.93
C ILE A 97 -43.91 41.15 -6.20
N THR A 98 -43.18 42.21 -5.79
CA THR A 98 -41.93 42.08 -5.03
C THR A 98 -42.11 41.35 -3.70
N VAL A 99 -43.21 41.60 -2.95
CA VAL A 99 -43.50 40.89 -1.70
C VAL A 99 -43.69 39.40 -1.97
N GLN A 100 -44.46 39.03 -3.00
CA GLN A 100 -44.72 37.63 -3.35
C GLN A 100 -43.44 36.91 -3.84
N ASP A 101 -42.69 37.50 -4.77
CA ASP A 101 -41.47 36.90 -5.34
C ASP A 101 -40.41 36.56 -4.27
N ASN A 102 -40.35 37.36 -3.21
CA ASN A 102 -39.39 37.24 -2.10
C ASN A 102 -39.96 36.52 -0.86
N LEU A 103 -41.21 36.04 -0.89
CA LEU A 103 -41.75 35.17 0.15
C LEU A 103 -41.24 33.74 -0.07
N VAL A 104 -40.00 33.47 0.34
CA VAL A 104 -39.30 32.21 -0.04
C VAL A 104 -39.74 30.99 0.77
N VAL A 105 -40.09 31.19 2.04
CA VAL A 105 -40.23 30.13 3.05
C VAL A 105 -41.61 30.21 3.70
N GLU A 106 -42.04 29.15 4.39
CA GLU A 106 -43.15 29.24 5.34
C GLU A 106 -42.94 30.42 6.29
N VAL A 107 -44.01 31.18 6.57
CA VAL A 107 -43.91 32.45 7.31
C VAL A 107 -43.26 32.26 8.69
N GLY A 108 -43.44 31.10 9.32
CA GLY A 108 -42.83 30.75 10.61
C GLY A 108 -41.30 30.74 10.62
N ALA A 109 -40.63 30.62 9.47
CA ALA A 109 -39.17 30.62 9.36
C ALA A 109 -38.55 32.02 9.16
N LEU A 110 -39.37 33.07 8.94
CA LEU A 110 -38.88 34.45 8.86
C LEU A 110 -38.62 35.02 10.28
N PRO A 111 -37.71 36.00 10.45
CA PRO A 111 -37.55 36.69 11.74
C PRO A 111 -38.87 37.32 12.22
N GLN A 112 -39.18 37.21 13.51
CA GLN A 112 -40.50 37.56 14.09
C GLN A 112 -41.01 38.96 13.67
N VAL A 113 -40.13 39.97 13.63
CA VAL A 113 -40.47 41.33 13.19
C VAL A 113 -40.99 41.35 11.74
N LEU A 114 -40.39 40.54 10.86
CA LEU A 114 -40.76 40.41 9.46
C LEU A 114 -42.05 39.58 9.30
N GLN A 115 -42.28 38.56 10.15
CA GLN A 115 -43.57 37.84 10.20
C GLN A 115 -44.73 38.81 10.48
N HIS A 116 -44.60 39.64 11.52
CA HIS A 116 -45.61 40.64 11.87
C HIS A 116 -45.80 41.69 10.75
N ALA A 117 -44.72 42.07 10.07
CA ALA A 117 -44.77 43.00 8.93
C ALA A 117 -45.51 42.40 7.72
N VAL A 118 -45.25 41.13 7.37
CA VAL A 118 -45.96 40.38 6.32
C VAL A 118 -47.46 40.28 6.65
N VAL A 119 -47.82 39.84 7.85
CA VAL A 119 -49.23 39.71 8.28
C VAL A 119 -49.97 41.06 8.28
N ALA A 120 -49.28 42.15 8.61
CA ALA A 120 -49.83 43.50 8.51
C ALA A 120 -50.03 43.93 7.03
N ASP A 121 -49.08 43.59 6.15
CA ASP A 121 -49.15 43.88 4.72
C ASP A 121 -50.25 43.10 4.00
N THR A 122 -50.46 41.82 4.33
CA THR A 122 -51.58 41.03 3.80
C THR A 122 -52.93 41.65 4.18
N LYS A 123 -53.08 42.09 5.45
CA LYS A 123 -54.28 42.77 5.95
C LYS A 123 -54.51 44.15 5.29
N LEU A 124 -53.43 44.85 4.95
CA LEU A 124 -53.50 46.12 4.21
C LEU A 124 -53.88 45.90 2.74
N SER A 125 -53.25 44.91 2.09
CA SER A 125 -53.48 44.56 0.68
C SER A 125 -54.92 44.11 0.46
N TYR A 126 -55.47 43.26 1.34
CA TYR A 126 -56.88 42.88 1.31
C TYR A 126 -57.83 44.09 1.40
N ARG A 127 -57.54 45.07 2.26
CA ARG A 127 -58.35 46.30 2.41
C ARG A 127 -58.27 47.22 1.20
N LEU A 128 -57.10 47.36 0.58
CA LEU A 128 -56.89 48.19 -0.61
C LEU A 128 -57.28 47.49 -1.92
N SER A 129 -57.43 46.16 -1.90
CA SER A 129 -57.67 45.32 -3.08
C SER A 129 -58.80 45.82 -3.99
N SER A 130 -59.96 46.19 -3.42
CA SER A 130 -61.10 46.69 -4.20
C SER A 130 -60.84 48.06 -4.84
N LEU A 131 -60.07 48.93 -4.19
CA LEU A 131 -59.61 50.21 -4.75
C LEU A 131 -58.58 49.97 -5.87
N VAL A 132 -57.65 49.03 -5.67
CA VAL A 132 -56.59 48.69 -6.62
C VAL A 132 -57.16 48.02 -7.89
N CYS A 133 -58.07 47.04 -7.76
CA CYS A 133 -58.68 46.38 -8.92
C CYS A 133 -59.46 47.39 -9.81
N ARG A 134 -60.20 48.32 -9.18
CA ARG A 134 -60.90 49.39 -9.91
C ARG A 134 -59.92 50.37 -10.57
N SER A 135 -58.85 50.76 -9.86
CA SER A 135 -57.82 51.66 -10.38
C SER A 135 -57.07 51.05 -11.58
N ILE A 136 -56.83 49.72 -11.56
CA ILE A 136 -56.28 48.95 -12.68
C ILE A 136 -57.23 48.97 -13.88
N ILE A 137 -58.53 48.71 -13.68
CA ILE A 137 -59.53 48.76 -14.76
C ILE A 137 -59.60 50.16 -15.39
N SER A 138 -59.54 51.23 -14.58
CA SER A 138 -59.54 52.61 -15.09
C SER A 138 -58.22 53.04 -15.75
N SER A 139 -57.14 52.27 -15.62
CA SER A 139 -55.83 52.61 -16.19
C SER A 139 -55.04 51.35 -16.63
N PRO A 140 -55.49 50.65 -17.69
CA PRO A 140 -54.85 49.42 -18.18
C PRO A 140 -53.36 49.60 -18.52
N GLU A 141 -53.00 50.77 -19.04
CA GLU A 141 -51.63 51.10 -19.42
C GLU A 141 -50.69 51.25 -18.21
N THR A 142 -51.21 51.72 -17.07
CA THR A 142 -50.45 51.75 -15.80
C THR A 142 -50.17 50.34 -15.28
N PHE A 143 -51.13 49.43 -15.44
CA PHE A 143 -50.94 48.01 -15.11
C PHE A 143 -49.90 47.34 -16.01
N ARG A 144 -49.88 47.66 -17.32
CA ARG A 144 -48.81 47.26 -18.25
C ARG A 144 -47.43 47.74 -17.78
N LEU A 145 -47.30 49.02 -17.46
CA LEU A 145 -46.05 49.63 -17.00
C LEU A 145 -45.54 49.04 -15.68
N ALA A 146 -46.44 48.70 -14.74
CA ALA A 146 -46.08 48.03 -13.50
C ALA A 146 -45.59 46.59 -13.72
N ILE A 147 -46.25 45.82 -14.60
CA ILE A 147 -45.83 44.45 -14.96
C ILE A 147 -44.45 44.45 -15.65
N ARG A 148 -44.19 45.44 -16.53
CA ARG A 148 -42.91 45.60 -17.25
C ARG A 148 -41.68 45.61 -16.32
N ALA A 149 -41.83 46.06 -15.08
CA ALA A 149 -40.74 46.11 -14.10
C ALA A 149 -40.28 44.72 -13.58
N VAL A 150 -41.08 43.67 -13.77
CA VAL A 150 -40.77 42.27 -13.36
C VAL A 150 -40.73 41.33 -14.57
N TRP A 151 -41.63 41.55 -15.54
CA TRP A 151 -41.68 40.88 -16.84
C TRP A 151 -41.44 41.89 -17.99
N PRO A 152 -40.17 42.21 -18.31
CA PRO A 152 -39.82 43.13 -19.38
C PRO A 152 -40.40 42.74 -20.73
N GLU A 153 -40.60 43.75 -21.56
CA GLU A 153 -41.07 43.64 -22.95
C GLU A 153 -39.87 43.57 -23.90
N PRO A 154 -40.01 43.00 -25.11
CA PRO A 154 -38.98 43.08 -26.13
C PRO A 154 -38.69 44.53 -26.56
N GLU A 155 -37.46 44.79 -26.99
CA GLU A 155 -37.08 46.10 -27.52
C GLU A 155 -37.95 46.48 -28.73
N ASP A 156 -38.38 47.74 -28.78
CA ASP A 156 -39.29 48.33 -29.76
C ASP A 156 -40.65 47.62 -29.99
N ARG A 157 -41.07 46.71 -29.08
CA ARG A 157 -42.36 46.00 -29.17
C ARG A 157 -43.14 46.01 -27.83
N PRO A 158 -43.87 47.09 -27.51
CA PRO A 158 -44.74 47.11 -26.34
C PRO A 158 -45.87 46.08 -26.48
N ARG A 159 -46.15 45.33 -25.40
CA ARG A 159 -47.20 44.32 -25.38
C ARG A 159 -48.59 44.98 -25.37
N LYS A 160 -49.56 44.41 -26.10
CA LYS A 160 -50.93 44.93 -26.11
C LYS A 160 -51.78 44.18 -25.08
N ILE A 161 -52.32 44.91 -24.09
CA ILE A 161 -53.33 44.38 -23.16
C ILE A 161 -54.72 44.46 -23.80
N SER A 162 -55.48 43.37 -23.67
CA SER A 162 -56.88 43.26 -24.04
C SER A 162 -57.67 42.54 -22.94
N SER A 163 -59.00 42.44 -23.07
CA SER A 163 -59.92 41.67 -22.21
C SER A 163 -59.83 41.89 -20.68
N LEU A 164 -59.19 42.99 -20.24
CA LEU A 164 -58.89 43.31 -18.84
C LEU A 164 -60.18 43.37 -18.01
N ARG A 165 -60.27 42.49 -17.01
CA ARG A 165 -61.41 42.36 -16.10
C ARG A 165 -60.95 42.07 -14.67
N CYS A 166 -61.82 42.34 -13.69
CA CYS A 166 -61.65 41.92 -12.30
C CYS A 166 -62.67 40.82 -12.00
N GLU A 167 -62.21 39.68 -11.50
CA GLU A 167 -63.01 38.51 -11.13
C GLU A 167 -63.21 38.47 -9.60
N GLU A 168 -64.25 37.78 -9.13
CA GLU A 168 -64.85 37.99 -7.79
C GLU A 168 -63.88 37.80 -6.60
N VAL A 169 -62.80 37.04 -6.78
CA VAL A 169 -61.81 36.71 -5.73
C VAL A 169 -60.54 37.56 -5.83
N ALA A 170 -60.70 38.86 -6.12
CA ALA A 170 -59.61 39.85 -6.20
C ALA A 170 -58.51 39.51 -7.23
N TRP A 171 -58.90 38.88 -8.35
CA TRP A 171 -58.02 38.62 -9.48
C TRP A 171 -58.31 39.60 -10.62
N VAL A 172 -57.26 40.24 -11.12
CA VAL A 172 -57.26 40.89 -12.44
C VAL A 172 -56.85 39.86 -13.47
N VAL A 173 -57.60 39.72 -14.56
CA VAL A 173 -57.26 38.84 -15.68
C VAL A 173 -57.27 39.63 -16.99
N CYS A 174 -56.27 39.43 -17.84
CA CYS A 174 -56.21 39.98 -19.19
C CYS A 174 -55.51 39.04 -20.18
N ASP A 175 -55.87 39.18 -21.45
CA ASP A 175 -55.13 38.58 -22.56
C ASP A 175 -54.12 39.58 -23.09
N ILE A 176 -52.86 39.17 -23.15
CA ILE A 176 -51.76 39.96 -23.69
C ILE A 176 -51.26 39.31 -24.99
N TYR A 177 -51.06 40.15 -26.02
CA TYR A 177 -50.47 39.72 -27.28
C TYR A 177 -49.00 40.15 -27.36
N GLU A 178 -48.10 39.18 -27.60
CA GLU A 178 -46.69 39.37 -27.93
C GLU A 178 -46.42 38.79 -29.34
N HIS A 179 -45.55 39.42 -30.12
CA HIS A 179 -45.22 38.98 -31.48
C HIS A 179 -43.78 38.48 -31.55
N ASP A 180 -43.61 37.17 -31.74
CA ASP A 180 -42.31 36.48 -31.69
C ASP A 180 -41.39 36.77 -32.90
N GLY A 181 -41.92 37.49 -33.89
CA GLY A 181 -41.27 37.78 -35.17
C GLY A 181 -41.87 37.04 -36.37
N TRP A 182 -42.76 36.08 -36.13
CA TRP A 182 -43.46 35.29 -37.16
C TRP A 182 -44.98 35.27 -36.92
N ASP A 183 -45.43 34.96 -35.69
CA ASP A 183 -46.84 34.86 -35.30
C ASP A 183 -47.21 35.81 -34.12
N GLU A 184 -48.49 36.15 -33.95
CA GLU A 184 -49.01 36.76 -32.71
C GLU A 184 -49.33 35.66 -31.69
N ILE A 185 -48.58 35.64 -30.58
CA ILE A 185 -48.80 34.73 -29.44
C ILE A 185 -49.69 35.44 -28.43
N ARG A 186 -50.85 34.83 -28.12
CA ARG A 186 -51.73 35.22 -27.01
C ARG A 186 -51.26 34.52 -25.73
N GLN A 187 -51.01 35.29 -24.68
CA GLN A 187 -50.71 34.81 -23.33
C GLN A 187 -51.74 35.34 -22.32
N MET A 188 -52.18 34.51 -21.38
CA MET A 188 -53.20 34.87 -20.39
C MET A 188 -52.58 35.22 -19.04
N VAL A 189 -52.73 36.47 -18.63
CA VAL A 189 -52.14 37.01 -17.40
C VAL A 189 -53.19 37.08 -16.30
N HIS A 190 -52.85 36.57 -15.12
CA HIS A 190 -53.67 36.66 -13.92
C HIS A 190 -52.85 37.34 -12.81
N PHE A 191 -53.37 38.40 -12.20
CA PHE A 191 -52.73 39.11 -11.09
C PHE A 191 -53.67 39.20 -9.89
N ASN A 192 -53.29 38.64 -8.75
CA ASN A 192 -54.08 38.74 -7.52
C ASN A 192 -53.72 40.02 -6.73
N THR A 193 -54.69 40.93 -6.56
CA THR A 193 -54.47 42.23 -5.89
C THR A 193 -54.31 42.12 -4.37
N CYS A 194 -54.60 40.96 -3.76
CA CYS A 194 -54.41 40.72 -2.33
C CYS A 194 -53.03 40.13 -1.99
N THR A 195 -52.55 39.15 -2.77
CA THR A 195 -51.26 38.47 -2.54
C THR A 195 -50.10 39.08 -3.33
N GLY A 196 -50.38 39.69 -4.49
CA GLY A 196 -49.36 40.11 -5.45
C GLY A 196 -48.93 39.02 -6.43
N LEU A 197 -49.54 37.83 -6.37
CA LEU A 197 -49.23 36.72 -7.27
C LEU A 197 -49.57 37.05 -8.72
N LEU A 198 -48.54 37.06 -9.57
CA LEU A 198 -48.62 37.26 -11.01
C LEU A 198 -48.34 35.93 -11.72
N LEU A 199 -49.35 35.42 -12.44
CA LEU A 199 -49.27 34.22 -13.27
C LEU A 199 -49.34 34.62 -14.76
N VAL A 200 -48.59 33.92 -15.59
CA VAL A 200 -48.67 34.00 -17.06
C VAL A 200 -48.88 32.58 -17.57
N ASP A 201 -49.94 32.35 -18.35
CA ASP A 201 -50.37 31.03 -18.82
C ASP A 201 -50.50 30.00 -17.67
N HIS A 202 -51.12 30.47 -16.58
CA HIS A 202 -51.28 29.79 -15.29
C HIS A 202 -49.99 29.41 -14.54
N ARG A 203 -48.81 29.79 -15.04
CA ARG A 203 -47.50 29.53 -14.42
C ARG A 203 -47.01 30.75 -13.61
N PRO A 204 -46.44 30.56 -12.41
CA PRO A 204 -45.85 31.67 -11.65
C PRO A 204 -44.54 32.14 -12.29
N LEU A 205 -44.26 33.44 -12.16
CA LEU A 205 -42.97 34.01 -12.51
C LEU A 205 -41.93 33.72 -11.41
N GLY A 206 -40.65 33.74 -11.78
CA GLY A 206 -39.55 33.94 -10.85
C GLY A 206 -38.84 32.70 -10.31
N ARG A 207 -39.35 31.46 -10.44
CA ARG A 207 -38.63 30.27 -9.93
C ARG A 207 -38.71 29.04 -10.83
N LEU A 208 -37.58 28.33 -10.90
CA LEU A 208 -37.44 26.99 -11.48
C LEU A 208 -37.98 25.95 -10.45
N PRO A 209 -38.88 25.02 -10.83
CA PRO A 209 -39.33 23.96 -9.93
C PRO A 209 -38.17 23.02 -9.58
N LYS A 210 -38.20 22.40 -8.39
CA LYS A 210 -37.07 21.63 -7.84
C LYS A 210 -37.30 20.10 -7.76
N PRO A 211 -37.23 19.35 -8.87
CA PRO A 211 -36.78 17.96 -8.84
C PRO A 211 -35.29 17.95 -8.43
N PRO A 212 -34.86 17.16 -7.42
CA PRO A 212 -33.48 17.20 -6.94
C PRO A 212 -32.47 16.79 -8.03
N GLU A 213 -32.79 15.74 -8.78
CA GLU A 213 -31.96 15.14 -9.84
C GLU A 213 -31.62 16.09 -11.00
N HIS A 214 -32.46 17.12 -11.25
CA HIS A 214 -32.23 18.08 -12.33
C HIS A 214 -31.35 19.28 -11.92
N THR A 215 -30.96 19.37 -10.64
CA THR A 215 -30.20 20.51 -10.12
C THR A 215 -28.74 20.48 -10.57
N GLU A 216 -28.11 19.31 -10.65
CA GLU A 216 -26.66 19.18 -10.86
C GLU A 216 -26.16 19.86 -12.14
N ILE A 217 -26.85 19.66 -13.27
CA ILE A 217 -26.45 20.24 -14.57
C ILE A 217 -26.55 21.77 -14.55
N LEU A 218 -27.57 22.33 -13.87
CA LEU A 218 -27.71 23.78 -13.71
C LEU A 218 -26.64 24.34 -12.77
N THR A 219 -26.32 23.64 -11.68
CA THR A 219 -25.22 24.00 -10.79
C THR A 219 -23.86 23.89 -11.48
N GLU A 220 -23.64 22.93 -12.39
CA GLU A 220 -22.37 22.82 -13.13
C GLU A 220 -22.17 23.96 -14.15
N LEU A 221 -23.27 24.45 -14.75
CA LEU A 221 -23.30 25.58 -15.69
C LEU A 221 -23.19 26.95 -15.01
N PHE A 222 -23.94 27.19 -13.92
CA PHE A 222 -24.13 28.52 -13.34
C PHE A 222 -23.53 28.66 -11.92
N GLY A 223 -23.21 27.53 -11.27
CA GLY A 223 -22.99 27.46 -9.83
C GLY A 223 -24.30 27.57 -9.05
N GLU A 224 -24.20 27.73 -7.73
CA GLU A 224 -25.34 27.75 -6.80
C GLU A 224 -26.17 29.07 -6.84
N GLN A 225 -26.17 29.77 -7.98
CA GLN A 225 -26.90 31.03 -8.14
C GLN A 225 -28.42 30.80 -8.14
N ALA A 226 -29.18 31.71 -7.54
CA ALA A 226 -30.63 31.70 -7.55
C ALA A 226 -31.19 31.97 -8.97
N LEU A 227 -31.41 30.90 -9.76
CA LEU A 227 -31.92 30.99 -11.13
C LEU A 227 -33.40 31.40 -11.17
N LEU A 228 -33.63 32.69 -11.42
CA LEU A 228 -34.97 33.24 -11.64
C LEU A 228 -35.44 32.96 -13.08
N THR A 229 -36.72 32.59 -13.21
CA THR A 229 -37.32 32.14 -14.48
C THR A 229 -38.49 33.01 -14.93
N ARG A 230 -38.83 32.88 -16.22
CA ARG A 230 -40.09 33.32 -16.84
C ARG A 230 -40.61 32.16 -17.71
N PRO A 231 -41.91 32.04 -18.00
CA PRO A 231 -42.38 31.06 -18.99
C PRO A 231 -41.68 31.23 -20.34
N SER A 232 -41.26 30.13 -20.96
CA SER A 232 -40.64 30.18 -22.29
C SER A 232 -41.68 30.26 -23.40
N ASN A 233 -41.38 31.02 -24.45
CA ASN A 233 -42.15 31.02 -25.70
C ASN A 233 -41.61 30.03 -26.77
N ILE A 234 -40.63 29.18 -26.44
CA ILE A 234 -40.14 28.12 -27.34
C ILE A 234 -40.91 26.82 -27.11
N ARG A 235 -41.43 26.21 -28.18
CA ARG A 235 -42.11 24.90 -28.13
C ARG A 235 -41.18 23.82 -27.54
N GLY A 236 -41.68 23.11 -26.52
CA GLY A 236 -40.92 22.08 -25.80
C GLY A 236 -39.93 22.61 -24.76
N MET A 237 -39.92 23.92 -24.49
CA MET A 237 -39.27 24.53 -23.32
C MET A 237 -40.35 25.03 -22.36
N GLU A 238 -40.03 25.12 -21.07
CA GLU A 238 -40.96 25.55 -20.04
C GLU A 238 -40.58 26.90 -19.43
N TYR A 239 -39.28 27.15 -19.28
CA TYR A 239 -38.75 28.30 -18.57
C TYR A 239 -37.60 28.96 -19.35
N THR A 240 -37.67 30.27 -19.57
CA THR A 240 -36.52 31.09 -19.95
C THR A 240 -35.86 31.62 -18.68
N LEU A 241 -34.53 31.54 -18.57
CA LEU A 241 -33.80 32.13 -17.45
C LEU A 241 -33.70 33.66 -17.61
N CYS A 242 -33.76 34.38 -16.49
CA CYS A 242 -33.55 35.83 -16.48
C CYS A 242 -32.08 36.24 -16.73
N ILE A 243 -31.13 35.32 -16.55
CA ILE A 243 -29.70 35.54 -16.83
C ILE A 243 -29.39 35.33 -18.32
N GLN A 244 -28.46 36.13 -18.87
CA GLN A 244 -28.06 36.10 -20.28
C GLN A 244 -26.53 36.05 -20.45
N PRO A 245 -25.87 34.94 -20.09
CA PRO A 245 -24.41 34.82 -20.15
C PRO A 245 -23.91 35.07 -21.58
N ARG A 246 -22.95 36.00 -21.74
CA ARG A 246 -22.46 36.50 -23.05
C ARG A 246 -23.57 36.80 -24.08
N LEU A 247 -24.75 37.29 -23.66
CA LEU A 247 -25.93 37.54 -24.52
C LEU A 247 -26.55 36.29 -25.17
N TYR A 248 -26.40 35.11 -24.57
CA TYR A 248 -27.26 33.96 -24.87
C TYR A 248 -28.53 34.02 -24.03
N ARG A 249 -29.69 33.92 -24.68
CA ARG A 249 -30.96 33.61 -24.01
C ARG A 249 -30.98 32.11 -23.70
N ILE A 250 -31.15 31.75 -22.43
CA ILE A 250 -31.18 30.35 -21.98
C ILE A 250 -32.62 29.91 -21.75
N ASP A 251 -33.00 28.77 -22.31
CA ASP A 251 -34.29 28.13 -22.15
C ASP A 251 -34.12 26.71 -21.59
N VAL A 252 -35.05 26.28 -20.76
CA VAL A 252 -35.05 25.02 -20.01
C VAL A 252 -36.41 24.35 -20.18
N GLY A 253 -36.41 23.06 -20.53
CA GLY A 253 -37.60 22.20 -20.52
C GLY A 253 -37.30 20.85 -19.87
N TYR A 254 -38.35 20.07 -19.59
CA TYR A 254 -38.24 18.73 -19.01
C TYR A 254 -38.92 17.71 -19.94
N GLU A 255 -38.23 16.59 -20.21
CA GLU A 255 -38.76 15.60 -21.15
C GLU A 255 -39.85 14.72 -20.53
N SER A 256 -41.10 15.03 -20.86
CA SER A 256 -42.29 14.35 -20.32
C SER A 256 -42.67 13.10 -21.13
N SER A 257 -41.81 12.07 -21.15
CA SER A 257 -42.17 10.75 -21.71
C SER A 257 -41.50 9.57 -20.98
N PRO A 258 -42.26 8.55 -20.54
CA PRO A 258 -41.71 7.30 -20.01
C PRO A 258 -41.42 6.25 -21.10
N SER A 259 -41.56 6.58 -22.40
CA SER A 259 -41.66 5.55 -23.47
C SER A 259 -40.33 5.05 -24.06
N TYR A 260 -39.18 5.67 -23.74
CA TYR A 260 -37.86 5.21 -24.18
C TYR A 260 -36.83 5.36 -23.05
N ALA A 261 -36.68 4.31 -22.25
CA ALA A 261 -35.77 4.27 -21.12
C ALA A 261 -34.29 4.11 -21.55
N GLY A 262 -33.70 5.19 -22.07
CA GLY A 262 -32.26 5.44 -21.91
C GLY A 262 -31.96 6.01 -20.51
N PRO A 263 -30.72 5.91 -20.00
CA PRO A 263 -30.35 6.46 -18.69
C PRO A 263 -30.26 7.99 -18.74
N GLY A 264 -31.42 8.66 -18.65
CA GLY A 264 -31.50 10.13 -18.59
C GLY A 264 -32.88 10.67 -18.96
N SER A 265 -33.80 10.72 -17.99
CA SER A 265 -35.02 11.54 -18.02
C SER A 265 -34.66 13.03 -17.93
N GLY A 266 -34.19 13.57 -19.07
CA GLY A 266 -33.35 14.75 -19.12
C GLY A 266 -34.05 16.09 -18.90
N ILE A 267 -33.37 16.96 -18.16
CA ILE A 267 -33.49 18.41 -18.31
C ILE A 267 -32.85 18.83 -19.64
N ILE A 268 -33.63 19.48 -20.51
CA ILE A 268 -33.17 19.97 -21.81
C ILE A 268 -32.84 21.46 -21.68
N VAL A 269 -31.55 21.79 -21.75
CA VAL A 269 -31.05 23.17 -21.75
C VAL A 269 -30.74 23.61 -23.19
N ARG A 270 -31.34 24.73 -23.62
CA ARG A 270 -31.07 25.38 -24.91
C ARG A 270 -30.50 26.77 -24.70
N ALA A 271 -29.59 27.18 -25.59
CA ALA A 271 -29.01 28.52 -25.61
C ALA A 271 -29.18 29.13 -27.00
N THR A 272 -29.82 30.29 -27.08
CA THR A 272 -30.16 30.96 -28.34
C THR A 272 -29.51 32.34 -28.42
N LYS A 273 -28.94 32.65 -29.59
CA LYS A 273 -28.32 33.96 -29.87
C LYS A 273 -28.35 34.27 -31.37
N GLY A 274 -29.25 35.17 -31.78
CA GLY A 274 -29.45 35.51 -33.18
C GLY A 274 -29.84 34.28 -34.01
N GLN A 275 -28.93 33.81 -34.86
CA GLN A 275 -29.11 32.64 -35.75
C GLN A 275 -28.42 31.36 -35.24
N GLN A 276 -27.94 31.35 -33.98
CA GLN A 276 -27.29 30.21 -33.33
C GLN A 276 -28.25 29.58 -32.31
N TYR A 277 -28.59 28.30 -32.53
CA TYR A 277 -29.59 27.55 -31.75
C TYR A 277 -28.95 26.30 -31.16
N LEU A 278 -28.48 26.40 -29.92
CA LEU A 278 -27.70 25.36 -29.27
C LEU A 278 -28.57 24.55 -28.29
N GLN A 279 -28.31 23.26 -28.20
CA GLN A 279 -28.82 22.38 -27.15
C GLN A 279 -27.63 21.71 -26.45
N LEU A 280 -27.66 21.65 -25.11
CA LEU A 280 -26.66 20.92 -24.35
C LEU A 280 -26.88 19.40 -24.51
N ILE A 281 -25.80 18.68 -24.76
CA ILE A 281 -25.78 17.21 -24.79
C ILE A 281 -25.06 16.70 -23.53
N PRO A 282 -25.66 15.78 -22.74
CA PRO A 282 -24.99 15.20 -21.58
C PRO A 282 -23.72 14.42 -21.96
N ARG A 283 -22.67 14.53 -21.13
CA ARG A 283 -21.39 13.81 -21.33
C ARG A 283 -21.57 12.29 -21.47
N GLN A 284 -22.57 11.73 -20.81
CA GLN A 284 -22.98 10.33 -20.86
C GLN A 284 -23.40 9.84 -22.26
N VAL A 285 -23.71 10.74 -23.20
CA VAL A 285 -24.07 10.35 -24.58
C VAL A 285 -22.84 9.90 -25.39
N PHE A 286 -21.63 10.31 -25.01
CA PHE A 286 -20.39 10.01 -25.75
C PHE A 286 -19.58 8.84 -25.18
N GLN A 287 -20.07 8.21 -24.11
CA GLN A 287 -19.39 7.14 -23.37
C GLN A 287 -20.39 6.08 -22.89
N SER A 288 -20.03 4.81 -23.04
CA SER A 288 -20.66 3.68 -22.35
C SER A 288 -19.59 2.84 -21.65
N GLU A 289 -19.98 1.82 -20.89
CA GLU A 289 -19.02 0.90 -20.25
C GLU A 289 -18.10 0.18 -21.26
N GLN A 290 -18.47 0.14 -22.54
CA GLN A 290 -17.75 -0.61 -23.58
C GLN A 290 -17.42 0.22 -24.84
N SER A 291 -17.90 1.46 -24.95
CA SER A 291 -17.68 2.32 -26.13
C SER A 291 -17.36 3.78 -25.79
N TRP A 292 -16.48 4.39 -26.58
CA TRP A 292 -16.00 5.76 -26.39
C TRP A 292 -15.89 6.47 -27.74
N ASP A 293 -16.94 7.22 -28.07
CA ASP A 293 -17.08 7.94 -29.36
C ASP A 293 -16.18 9.19 -29.41
N LEU A 294 -15.84 9.72 -28.23
CA LEU A 294 -14.86 10.78 -28.04
C LEU A 294 -13.80 10.34 -27.01
N PRO A 295 -12.51 10.67 -27.20
CA PRO A 295 -11.49 10.49 -26.17
C PRO A 295 -11.85 11.24 -24.88
N GLY A 296 -11.51 10.66 -23.72
CA GLY A 296 -11.77 11.20 -22.38
C GLY A 296 -11.43 12.69 -22.21
N PRO A 297 -10.29 13.22 -22.72
CA PRO A 297 -9.95 14.64 -22.65
C PRO A 297 -10.89 15.59 -23.42
N LEU A 298 -11.92 15.06 -24.09
CA LEU A 298 -12.97 15.81 -24.78
C LEU A 298 -14.37 15.51 -24.22
N VAL A 299 -14.46 14.76 -23.12
CA VAL A 299 -15.69 14.41 -22.40
C VAL A 299 -15.57 14.86 -20.94
N GLU A 300 -14.45 14.55 -20.29
CA GLU A 300 -14.09 14.96 -18.93
C GLU A 300 -13.88 16.48 -18.85
N GLY A 301 -14.55 17.15 -17.91
CA GLY A 301 -14.44 18.61 -17.72
C GLY A 301 -14.91 19.47 -18.92
N CYS A 302 -15.69 18.89 -19.84
CA CYS A 302 -16.15 19.54 -21.06
C CYS A 302 -17.70 19.62 -21.14
N PHE A 303 -18.20 20.68 -21.77
CA PHE A 303 -19.61 20.87 -22.14
C PHE A 303 -19.79 20.73 -23.66
N HIS A 304 -20.88 20.10 -24.08
CA HIS A 304 -21.10 19.68 -25.47
C HIS A 304 -22.34 20.37 -26.04
N TRP A 305 -22.14 21.45 -26.81
CA TRP A 305 -23.23 22.26 -27.36
C TRP A 305 -23.51 21.91 -28.82
N LEU A 306 -24.65 21.26 -29.10
CA LEU A 306 -25.12 20.94 -30.44
C LEU A 306 -25.86 22.13 -31.07
N ASP A 307 -25.32 22.71 -32.16
CA ASP A 307 -26.09 23.58 -33.04
C ASP A 307 -27.07 22.77 -33.89
N LEU A 308 -28.35 22.88 -33.55
CA LEU A 308 -29.47 22.17 -34.19
C LEU A 308 -29.59 22.50 -35.68
N ARG A 309 -29.12 23.68 -36.13
CA ARG A 309 -29.19 24.10 -37.54
C ARG A 309 -28.08 23.47 -38.38
N THR A 310 -26.84 23.51 -37.90
CA THR A 310 -25.68 22.99 -38.66
C THR A 310 -25.35 21.52 -38.39
N GLY A 311 -25.82 20.92 -37.29
CA GLY A 311 -25.50 19.55 -36.90
C GLY A 311 -24.10 19.39 -36.31
N LYS A 312 -23.61 20.43 -35.62
CA LYS A 312 -22.25 20.50 -35.08
C LYS A 312 -22.25 20.59 -33.56
N VAL A 313 -21.48 19.74 -32.90
CA VAL A 313 -21.23 19.77 -31.46
C VAL A 313 -19.94 20.54 -31.18
N PHE A 314 -20.06 21.66 -30.47
CA PHE A 314 -18.92 22.41 -29.95
C PHE A 314 -18.53 21.84 -28.58
N ILE A 315 -17.28 21.40 -28.44
CA ILE A 315 -16.74 20.78 -27.22
C ILE A 315 -15.95 21.85 -26.46
N ILE A 316 -16.50 22.34 -25.35
CA ILE A 316 -15.97 23.49 -24.61
C ILE A 316 -15.46 23.03 -23.25
N GLN A 317 -14.14 23.12 -23.05
CA GLN A 317 -13.52 22.80 -21.76
C GLN A 317 -13.84 23.89 -20.72
N LYS A 318 -14.09 23.48 -19.48
CA LYS A 318 -14.29 24.38 -18.33
C LYS A 318 -12.98 25.12 -18.03
N GLY A 319 -12.97 26.44 -18.21
CA GLY A 319 -11.85 27.33 -17.89
C GLY A 319 -11.88 27.83 -16.45
N GLU A 320 -10.94 28.71 -16.12
CA GLU A 320 -10.88 29.38 -14.80
C GLU A 320 -12.04 30.37 -14.60
N SER A 321 -12.59 30.94 -15.68
CA SER A 321 -13.76 31.81 -15.62
C SER A 321 -15.07 31.05 -15.87
N LYS A 322 -16.10 31.34 -15.07
CA LYS A 322 -17.49 30.88 -15.32
C LYS A 322 -18.03 31.31 -16.69
N ASP A 323 -17.48 32.38 -17.29
CA ASP A 323 -17.88 32.83 -18.62
C ASP A 323 -17.28 32.00 -19.78
N ASP A 324 -16.28 31.15 -19.56
CA ASP A 324 -15.56 30.47 -20.66
C ASP A 324 -16.37 29.36 -21.33
N ILE A 325 -17.28 28.72 -20.59
CA ILE A 325 -18.20 27.70 -21.13
C ILE A 325 -19.18 28.28 -22.18
N TRP A 326 -19.30 29.62 -22.25
CA TRP A 326 -20.10 30.36 -23.22
C TRP A 326 -19.25 30.93 -24.38
N ASN A 327 -17.95 30.58 -24.48
CA ASN A 327 -17.01 31.07 -25.49
C ASN A 327 -16.96 30.17 -26.74
N ILE A 328 -18.07 30.11 -27.47
CA ILE A 328 -18.36 29.01 -28.40
C ILE A 328 -17.59 29.08 -29.75
N ASN A 329 -16.92 30.20 -30.06
CA ASN A 329 -16.61 30.57 -31.46
C ASN A 329 -15.14 30.74 -31.88
N GLN A 330 -14.10 30.48 -31.05
CA GLN A 330 -12.71 30.90 -31.42
C GLN A 330 -11.57 29.87 -31.43
N ARG A 331 -11.68 28.67 -30.82
CA ARG A 331 -10.60 27.65 -30.94
C ARG A 331 -10.95 26.20 -30.59
N ASN A 332 -12.21 25.91 -30.30
CA ASN A 332 -12.62 24.66 -29.66
C ASN A 332 -12.70 23.48 -30.65
N TRP A 333 -12.61 22.25 -30.13
CA TRP A 333 -12.89 21.06 -30.93
C TRP A 333 -14.37 21.03 -31.32
N THR A 334 -14.65 20.75 -32.58
CA THR A 334 -16.00 20.72 -33.16
C THR A 334 -16.21 19.41 -33.89
N LEU A 335 -17.18 18.61 -33.44
CA LEU A 335 -17.64 17.39 -34.11
C LEU A 335 -18.80 17.73 -35.05
N ASP A 336 -18.62 17.45 -36.34
CA ASP A 336 -19.66 17.59 -37.36
C ASP A 336 -20.35 16.22 -37.54
N ILE A 337 -21.56 16.08 -36.97
CA ILE A 337 -22.29 14.78 -36.91
C ILE A 337 -22.59 14.25 -38.31
N ARG A 338 -22.85 15.14 -39.27
CA ARG A 338 -23.23 14.78 -40.65
C ARG A 338 -22.07 14.20 -41.46
N SER A 339 -20.83 14.47 -41.06
CA SER A 339 -19.62 13.96 -41.72
C SER A 339 -18.78 13.02 -40.87
N GLY A 340 -19.09 12.87 -39.57
CA GLY A 340 -18.30 12.07 -38.62
C GLY A 340 -16.92 12.66 -38.29
N VAL A 341 -16.66 13.92 -38.65
CA VAL A 341 -15.33 14.54 -38.51
C VAL A 341 -15.29 15.48 -37.29
N CYS A 342 -14.43 15.16 -36.32
CA CYS A 342 -14.04 16.12 -35.28
C CYS A 342 -12.77 16.89 -35.68
N SER A 343 -12.83 18.22 -35.59
CA SER A 343 -11.71 19.11 -35.91
C SER A 343 -11.70 20.40 -35.10
N ARG A 344 -10.52 21.01 -34.90
CA ARG A 344 -10.38 22.35 -34.31
C ARG A 344 -9.76 23.33 -35.33
N PRO A 345 -10.19 24.61 -35.37
CA PRO A 345 -9.58 25.62 -36.22
C PRO A 345 -8.24 26.11 -35.64
N THR A 346 -7.29 26.42 -36.50
CA THR A 346 -5.97 26.96 -36.14
C THR A 346 -5.72 28.32 -36.78
N TYR A 347 -4.62 28.99 -36.40
CA TYR A 347 -4.26 30.37 -36.76
C TYR A 347 -4.15 30.68 -38.28
N LEU A 348 -4.20 29.68 -39.17
CA LEU A 348 -3.94 29.84 -40.61
C LEU A 348 -5.05 29.21 -41.49
N ASN A 349 -6.31 29.20 -41.04
CA ASN A 349 -7.45 28.48 -41.65
C ASN A 349 -7.29 26.94 -41.77
N ALA A 350 -6.11 26.41 -41.45
CA ALA A 350 -5.84 25.00 -41.24
C ALA A 350 -6.70 24.42 -40.09
N LYS A 351 -6.99 23.12 -40.17
CA LYS A 351 -7.79 22.36 -39.21
C LYS A 351 -7.06 21.11 -38.76
N ASP A 352 -6.84 20.97 -37.46
CA ASP A 352 -6.37 19.70 -36.89
C ASP A 352 -7.55 18.73 -36.83
N ARG A 353 -7.33 17.45 -37.16
CA ARG A 353 -8.37 16.40 -37.18
C ARG A 353 -8.03 15.31 -36.16
N ILE A 354 -9.03 14.84 -35.41
CA ILE A 354 -8.86 13.71 -34.49
C ILE A 354 -8.68 12.41 -35.27
N VAL A 355 -7.88 11.48 -34.73
CA VAL A 355 -7.81 10.10 -35.21
C VAL A 355 -8.80 9.26 -34.41
N ASP A 356 -9.72 8.61 -35.11
CA ASP A 356 -10.72 7.68 -34.57
C ASP A 356 -10.11 6.63 -33.61
N THR A 357 -10.71 6.48 -32.43
CA THR A 357 -10.29 5.58 -31.33
C THR A 357 -10.36 4.10 -31.71
N TYR A 358 -11.18 3.72 -32.69
CA TYR A 358 -11.30 2.37 -33.23
C TYR A 358 -10.34 2.09 -34.40
N SER A 359 -9.68 3.12 -34.93
CA SER A 359 -8.83 2.98 -36.11
C SER A 359 -7.57 2.12 -35.87
N PRO A 360 -7.03 1.46 -36.93
CA PRO A 360 -5.73 0.77 -36.88
C PRO A 360 -4.54 1.72 -36.69
N LEU A 361 -4.71 3.03 -36.87
CA LEU A 361 -3.68 4.02 -36.54
C LEU A 361 -3.66 4.27 -35.03
N PHE A 362 -4.80 4.62 -34.44
CA PHE A 362 -4.94 4.82 -33.00
C PHE A 362 -4.53 3.58 -32.21
N THR A 363 -4.95 2.39 -32.65
CA THR A 363 -4.61 1.11 -32.01
C THR A 363 -3.10 0.79 -32.03
N ARG A 364 -2.35 1.30 -33.03
CA ARG A 364 -0.88 1.20 -33.02
C ARG A 364 -0.25 2.19 -32.05
N VAL A 365 -0.75 3.42 -31.98
CA VAL A 365 -0.29 4.43 -31.03
C VAL A 365 -0.58 4.02 -29.58
N SER A 366 -1.79 3.53 -29.28
CA SER A 366 -2.18 3.18 -27.91
C SER A 366 -1.41 1.98 -27.33
N ARG A 367 -0.87 1.09 -28.18
CA ARG A 367 0.04 0.02 -27.75
C ARG A 367 1.39 0.54 -27.25
N ILE A 368 1.85 1.70 -27.74
CA ILE A 368 3.11 2.31 -27.29
C ILE A 368 2.96 2.82 -25.85
N PHE A 369 1.79 3.35 -25.49
CA PHE A 369 1.50 3.87 -24.14
C PHE A 369 0.81 2.84 -23.22
N GLN A 370 0.71 1.58 -23.64
CA GLN A 370 0.08 0.51 -22.87
C GLN A 370 0.81 0.33 -21.53
N GLY A 371 0.04 0.20 -20.43
CA GLY A 371 0.58 0.14 -19.08
C GLY A 371 0.89 1.51 -18.46
N PHE A 372 1.20 2.54 -19.25
CA PHE A 372 1.49 3.89 -18.76
C PHE A 372 0.24 4.79 -18.67
N GLU A 373 -0.59 4.81 -19.70
CA GLU A 373 -1.84 5.59 -19.76
C GLU A 373 -2.96 4.76 -20.38
N GLN A 374 -4.21 4.98 -19.95
CA GLN A 374 -5.34 4.19 -20.47
C GLN A 374 -5.73 4.64 -21.90
N LYS A 375 -6.14 3.68 -22.74
CA LYS A 375 -6.52 3.93 -24.15
C LYS A 375 -7.49 5.12 -24.31
N GLN A 376 -8.45 5.25 -23.40
CA GLN A 376 -9.48 6.30 -23.43
C GLN A 376 -8.94 7.72 -23.18
N HIS A 377 -7.85 7.89 -22.42
CA HIS A 377 -7.30 9.22 -22.10
C HIS A 377 -6.28 9.75 -23.13
N LEU A 378 -6.00 8.98 -24.19
CA LEU A 378 -5.09 9.36 -25.28
C LEU A 378 -5.81 10.19 -26.34
N LEU A 379 -5.45 11.47 -26.49
CA LEU A 379 -5.95 12.32 -27.58
C LEU A 379 -4.96 12.32 -28.75
N VAL A 380 -5.22 11.50 -29.77
CA VAL A 380 -4.42 11.40 -31.00
C VAL A 380 -5.03 12.29 -32.10
N TYR A 381 -4.24 13.17 -32.71
CA TYR A 381 -4.72 14.03 -33.79
C TYR A 381 -3.65 14.36 -34.84
N GLN A 382 -4.10 14.65 -36.06
CA GLN A 382 -3.28 15.00 -37.21
C GLN A 382 -3.46 16.50 -37.54
N PRO A 383 -2.44 17.34 -37.31
CA PRO A 383 -2.44 18.74 -37.75
C PRO A 383 -2.38 18.87 -39.28
N THR A 384 -2.83 19.98 -39.85
CA THR A 384 -2.77 20.15 -41.32
C THR A 384 -1.34 20.30 -41.87
N ALA A 385 -0.42 20.87 -41.08
CA ALA A 385 0.92 21.27 -41.53
C ALA A 385 2.06 20.76 -40.62
N ARG A 386 1.80 19.74 -39.79
CA ARG A 386 2.79 19.10 -38.90
C ARG A 386 2.55 17.59 -38.87
N HIS A 387 3.52 16.84 -38.36
CA HIS A 387 3.36 15.40 -38.15
C HIS A 387 2.28 15.07 -37.09
N LEU A 388 1.83 13.82 -37.08
CA LEU A 388 0.88 13.27 -36.11
C LEU A 388 1.28 13.60 -34.67
N GLN A 389 0.31 13.99 -33.84
CA GLN A 389 0.51 14.33 -32.43
C GLN A 389 -0.32 13.45 -31.50
N VAL A 390 0.19 13.26 -30.29
CA VAL A 390 -0.45 12.49 -29.20
C VAL A 390 -0.37 13.31 -27.92
N GLU A 391 -1.52 13.60 -27.32
CA GLU A 391 -1.66 14.42 -26.11
C GLU A 391 -2.13 13.54 -24.95
N LEU A 392 -1.30 13.41 -23.90
CA LEU A 392 -1.61 12.74 -22.64
C LEU A 392 -1.95 13.84 -21.62
N ARG A 393 -3.16 14.38 -21.68
CA ARG A 393 -3.51 15.60 -20.94
C ARG A 393 -3.37 15.47 -19.41
N ARG A 394 -3.72 14.30 -18.84
CA ARG A 394 -3.57 13.98 -17.40
C ARG A 394 -2.12 14.17 -16.92
N HIS A 395 -1.17 13.86 -17.80
CA HIS A 395 0.28 13.93 -17.56
C HIS A 395 0.92 15.25 -18.06
N GLN A 396 0.13 16.15 -18.67
CA GLN A 396 0.59 17.36 -19.38
C GLN A 396 1.63 17.12 -20.50
N LEU A 397 1.74 15.88 -20.99
CA LEU A 397 2.71 15.48 -22.02
C LEU A 397 2.10 15.58 -23.43
N LEU A 398 2.90 16.13 -24.35
CA LEU A 398 2.66 16.07 -25.79
C LEU A 398 3.75 15.21 -26.42
N PHE A 399 3.41 14.53 -27.50
CA PHE A 399 4.33 13.85 -28.39
C PHE A 399 4.03 14.22 -29.84
N TYR A 400 5.04 14.25 -30.69
CA TYR A 400 4.89 14.33 -32.15
C TYR A 400 5.78 13.28 -32.83
N VAL A 401 5.37 12.80 -34.01
CA VAL A 401 6.26 11.95 -34.82
C VAL A 401 7.36 12.80 -35.43
N ASN A 402 8.61 12.51 -35.10
CA ASN A 402 9.79 13.26 -35.54
C ASN A 402 10.36 12.73 -36.87
N PRO A 403 11.42 13.36 -37.45
CA PRO A 403 12.00 12.90 -38.72
C PRO A 403 12.54 11.45 -38.70
N ARG A 404 12.87 10.89 -37.53
CA ARG A 404 13.27 9.48 -37.34
C ARG A 404 12.07 8.52 -37.29
N GLN A 405 10.84 9.00 -37.48
CA GLN A 405 9.58 8.27 -37.33
C GLN A 405 9.31 7.76 -35.90
N LEU A 406 9.89 8.44 -34.89
CA LEU A 406 9.70 8.14 -33.47
C LEU A 406 8.87 9.22 -32.79
N LEU A 407 8.22 8.87 -31.68
CA LEU A 407 7.45 9.83 -30.88
C LEU A 407 8.40 10.61 -29.96
N GLU A 408 8.48 11.92 -30.17
CA GLU A 408 9.33 12.84 -29.42
C GLU A 408 8.48 13.81 -28.59
N SER A 409 8.83 13.99 -27.31
CA SER A 409 8.15 14.92 -26.43
C SER A 409 8.93 16.22 -26.28
N PRO A 410 8.31 17.38 -26.59
CA PRO A 410 8.95 18.67 -26.41
C PRO A 410 9.09 19.09 -24.94
N GLN A 411 8.21 18.64 -24.05
CA GLN A 411 8.33 18.89 -22.60
C GLN A 411 9.54 18.18 -21.99
N LEU A 412 9.82 16.95 -22.45
CA LEU A 412 10.87 16.09 -21.91
C LEU A 412 12.21 16.20 -22.65
N GLY A 413 12.25 16.89 -23.79
CA GLY A 413 13.41 16.90 -24.69
C GLY A 413 13.92 15.50 -25.04
N SER A 414 13.01 14.52 -25.17
CA SER A 414 13.32 13.08 -25.23
C SER A 414 12.41 12.37 -26.25
N GLU A 415 12.93 11.40 -27.00
CA GLU A 415 12.14 10.49 -27.85
C GLU A 415 11.95 9.13 -27.20
N ILE A 416 10.82 8.46 -27.47
CA ILE A 416 10.59 7.06 -27.06
C ILE A 416 11.66 6.19 -27.73
N ASP A 417 12.37 5.41 -26.93
CA ASP A 417 13.43 4.55 -27.42
C ASP A 417 12.84 3.31 -28.13
N SER A 418 13.41 2.95 -29.28
CA SER A 418 13.09 1.70 -29.97
C SER A 418 13.48 0.46 -29.15
N ASN A 419 14.42 0.60 -28.21
CA ASN A 419 14.72 -0.42 -27.21
C ASN A 419 14.03 -0.05 -25.87
N GLN A 420 13.12 -0.92 -25.40
CA GLN A 420 12.42 -0.76 -24.11
C GLN A 420 13.05 -1.57 -22.96
N ASP A 421 14.16 -2.27 -23.22
CA ASP A 421 14.98 -2.83 -22.14
C ASP A 421 15.78 -1.73 -21.43
N ALA A 422 15.75 -1.75 -20.10
CA ALA A 422 16.51 -0.84 -19.24
C ALA A 422 17.79 -1.48 -18.68
N GLY A 423 17.95 -2.81 -18.78
CA GLY A 423 18.94 -3.58 -18.03
C GLY A 423 18.50 -3.90 -16.59
N THR A 424 17.26 -3.57 -16.23
CA THR A 424 16.65 -3.76 -14.89
C THR A 424 15.13 -3.64 -15.00
N TRP A 425 14.41 -3.94 -13.91
CA TRP A 425 12.94 -3.93 -13.83
C TRP A 425 12.29 -4.84 -14.88
N TYR A 426 12.75 -6.09 -14.94
CA TYR A 426 12.12 -7.12 -15.75
C TYR A 426 10.76 -7.51 -15.15
N GLY A 427 9.75 -7.67 -15.99
CA GLY A 427 8.36 -7.90 -15.55
C GLY A 427 7.55 -6.64 -15.22
N LEU A 428 8.17 -5.45 -15.18
CA LEU A 428 7.44 -4.18 -15.07
C LEU A 428 6.76 -3.83 -16.41
N GLU A 429 5.42 -3.93 -16.46
CA GLU A 429 4.62 -3.59 -17.65
C GLU A 429 4.38 -2.07 -17.78
N SER A 430 4.27 -1.32 -16.67
CA SER A 430 3.86 0.10 -16.66
C SER A 430 5.02 1.10 -16.83
N LYS A 431 5.97 0.81 -17.74
CA LYS A 431 7.14 1.66 -18.00
C LYS A 431 7.26 2.10 -19.45
N LEU A 432 7.80 3.28 -19.67
CA LEU A 432 8.21 3.78 -20.99
C LEU A 432 9.66 4.25 -20.96
N VAL A 433 10.52 3.65 -21.77
CA VAL A 433 11.93 4.05 -21.94
C VAL A 433 12.07 5.10 -23.04
N PHE A 434 12.86 6.13 -22.72
CA PHE A 434 13.15 7.30 -23.55
C PHE A 434 14.65 7.48 -23.70
N ARG A 435 15.06 8.17 -24.77
CA ARG A 435 16.44 8.63 -24.98
C ARG A 435 16.48 10.11 -25.40
N ASN A 436 17.58 10.80 -25.08
CA ASN A 436 17.82 12.15 -25.57
C ASN A 436 18.03 12.11 -27.11
N PRO A 437 17.37 12.98 -27.89
CA PRO A 437 17.42 12.92 -29.35
C PRO A 437 18.78 13.34 -29.94
N ARG A 438 19.63 14.02 -29.15
CA ARG A 438 20.98 14.49 -29.49
C ARG A 438 22.07 13.53 -29.00
N ASP A 439 21.93 13.01 -27.78
CA ASP A 439 22.81 12.00 -27.18
C ASP A 439 22.02 10.70 -26.93
N LEU A 440 22.18 9.74 -27.83
CA LEU A 440 21.46 8.47 -27.79
C LEU A 440 21.87 7.56 -26.62
N GLN A 441 22.94 7.87 -25.87
CA GLN A 441 23.34 7.10 -24.69
C GLN A 441 22.60 7.55 -23.42
N GLN A 442 22.18 8.81 -23.34
CA GLN A 442 21.35 9.32 -22.24
C GLN A 442 19.94 8.73 -22.35
N ARG A 443 19.63 7.74 -21.49
CA ARG A 443 18.34 7.05 -21.43
C ARG A 443 17.65 7.31 -20.10
N SER A 444 16.31 7.27 -20.11
CA SER A 444 15.47 7.48 -18.93
C SER A 444 14.17 6.68 -19.05
N ILE A 445 13.46 6.50 -17.94
CA ILE A 445 12.24 5.70 -17.82
C ILE A 445 11.18 6.59 -17.19
N LEU A 446 9.95 6.60 -17.74
CA LEU A 446 8.77 7.14 -17.08
C LEU A 446 7.87 6.01 -16.58
N ILE A 447 7.33 6.18 -15.38
CA ILE A 447 6.43 5.23 -14.70
C ILE A 447 5.34 6.04 -13.98
N PRO A 448 4.05 5.69 -14.07
CA PRO A 448 3.01 6.35 -13.28
C PRO A 448 3.11 5.92 -11.81
N LEU A 449 3.13 6.89 -10.90
CA LEU A 449 3.27 6.69 -9.44
C LEU A 449 1.92 6.34 -8.78
N GLY A 450 1.12 5.52 -9.47
CA GLY A 450 -0.14 5.01 -8.95
C GLY A 450 0.06 3.72 -8.18
N GLU A 451 -1.05 3.09 -7.77
CA GLU A 451 -0.97 1.90 -6.93
C GLU A 451 -0.31 0.72 -7.66
N LEU A 452 0.81 0.24 -7.10
CA LEU A 452 1.50 -0.96 -7.56
C LEU A 452 0.71 -2.23 -7.23
N HIS A 453 0.48 -3.02 -8.26
CA HIS A 453 -0.08 -4.36 -8.25
C HIS A 453 0.97 -5.33 -8.79
N ALA A 454 1.10 -6.51 -8.19
CA ALA A 454 2.05 -7.53 -8.61
C ALA A 454 1.42 -8.92 -8.59
N ARG A 455 1.84 -9.79 -9.51
CA ARG A 455 1.38 -11.18 -9.63
C ARG A 455 2.50 -12.09 -10.09
N ARG A 456 2.60 -13.29 -9.51
CA ARG A 456 3.47 -14.37 -9.98
C ARG A 456 3.05 -14.86 -11.37
N GLN A 457 4.02 -15.04 -12.26
CA GLN A 457 3.86 -15.68 -13.57
C GLN A 457 4.95 -16.76 -13.73
N GLY A 458 4.71 -17.94 -13.14
CA GLY A 458 5.75 -18.96 -13.02
C GLY A 458 6.85 -18.53 -12.05
N ASP A 459 8.06 -18.34 -12.55
CA ASP A 459 9.25 -18.00 -11.75
C ASP A 459 9.59 -16.49 -11.79
N THR A 460 8.76 -15.68 -12.47
CA THR A 460 8.91 -14.21 -12.53
C THR A 460 7.69 -13.49 -11.95
N MET A 461 7.86 -12.21 -11.63
CA MET A 461 6.78 -11.31 -11.24
C MET A 461 6.38 -10.43 -12.42
N LEU A 462 5.07 -10.29 -12.67
CA LEU A 462 4.53 -9.19 -13.46
C LEU A 462 4.10 -8.08 -12.51
N VAL A 463 4.55 -6.86 -12.80
CA VAL A 463 4.39 -5.67 -11.95
C VAL A 463 3.76 -4.54 -12.77
N ASN A 464 2.63 -4.04 -12.30
CA ASN A 464 1.83 -3.02 -12.98
C ASN A 464 1.44 -1.93 -11.98
N THR A 465 1.64 -0.66 -12.33
CA THR A 465 1.16 0.48 -11.53
C THR A 465 -0.08 1.09 -12.19
N LEU A 466 -1.13 1.39 -11.40
CA LEU A 466 -2.38 1.92 -11.97
C LEU A 466 -2.15 3.32 -12.59
N PRO A 467 -2.65 3.62 -13.82
CA PRO A 467 -2.45 4.92 -14.45
C PRO A 467 -3.10 6.10 -13.70
N CYS A 468 -2.33 6.80 -12.88
CA CYS A 468 -2.71 8.07 -12.25
C CYS A 468 -2.32 9.28 -13.14
N ASN A 469 -2.30 10.48 -12.56
CA ASN A 469 -1.88 11.73 -13.20
C ASN A 469 -0.45 12.17 -12.81
N ILE A 470 0.24 11.40 -11.97
CA ILE A 470 1.58 11.70 -11.44
C ILE A 470 2.55 10.63 -11.96
N TYR A 471 3.71 11.05 -12.46
CA TYR A 471 4.70 10.13 -13.02
C TYR A 471 6.11 10.47 -12.53
N GLY A 472 6.91 9.44 -12.26
CA GLY A 472 8.32 9.58 -11.95
C GLY A 472 9.17 9.53 -13.22
N ARG A 473 10.23 10.34 -13.28
CA ARG A 473 11.29 10.22 -14.29
C ARG A 473 12.56 9.69 -13.64
N PHE A 474 13.00 8.54 -14.12
CA PHE A 474 14.17 7.83 -13.64
C PHE A 474 15.25 7.82 -14.73
N VAL A 475 16.51 8.12 -14.42
CA VAL A 475 17.61 8.19 -15.40
C VAL A 475 18.44 6.90 -15.33
N ILE A 476 18.80 6.35 -16.49
CA ILE A 476 19.62 5.13 -16.58
C ILE A 476 21.10 5.51 -16.59
N ASN A 477 21.76 5.38 -15.45
CA ASN A 477 23.18 5.70 -15.29
C ASN A 477 24.03 4.45 -15.53
N LYS A 478 24.40 4.25 -16.81
CA LYS A 478 25.25 3.13 -17.24
C LYS A 478 26.66 3.14 -16.64
N THR A 479 27.18 4.33 -16.27
CA THR A 479 28.55 4.46 -15.77
C THR A 479 28.68 3.96 -14.33
N LEU A 480 27.70 4.28 -13.48
CA LEU A 480 27.63 3.77 -12.11
C LEU A 480 26.88 2.44 -11.99
N GLY A 481 26.16 2.02 -13.03
CA GLY A 481 25.37 0.79 -13.04
C GLY A 481 24.12 0.91 -12.16
N ARG A 482 23.35 2.00 -12.30
CA ARG A 482 22.16 2.23 -11.46
C ARG A 482 21.06 3.05 -12.12
N ILE A 483 19.92 3.08 -11.45
CA ILE A 483 18.83 4.02 -11.73
C ILE A 483 18.93 5.21 -10.78
N ASP A 484 18.97 6.41 -11.36
CA ASP A 484 18.95 7.70 -10.65
C ASP A 484 17.55 8.36 -10.72
N CYS A 485 17.23 9.20 -9.74
CA CYS A 485 16.03 10.05 -9.72
C CYS A 485 16.31 11.33 -8.93
N ALA A 486 15.36 12.27 -8.91
CA ALA A 486 15.44 13.39 -7.97
C ALA A 486 15.32 12.90 -6.51
N ALA A 487 15.94 13.63 -5.58
CA ALA A 487 15.88 13.36 -4.14
C ALA A 487 14.51 13.78 -3.55
N GLU A 488 13.45 13.16 -4.05
CA GLU A 488 12.09 13.26 -3.51
C GLU A 488 11.75 11.93 -2.82
N PRO A 489 11.33 11.90 -1.55
CA PRO A 489 11.10 10.65 -0.82
C PRO A 489 10.17 9.66 -1.54
N LEU A 490 9.13 10.16 -2.22
CA LEU A 490 8.24 9.34 -3.02
C LEU A 490 8.98 8.61 -4.16
N LEU A 491 9.83 9.31 -4.92
CA LEU A 491 10.60 8.70 -6.02
C LEU A 491 11.64 7.70 -5.50
N LEU A 492 12.27 7.99 -4.37
CA LEU A 492 13.27 7.15 -3.73
C LEU A 492 12.67 5.82 -3.27
N TYR A 493 11.60 5.85 -2.48
CA TYR A 493 10.96 4.61 -2.01
C TYR A 493 10.19 3.89 -3.13
N PHE A 494 9.68 4.60 -4.15
CA PHE A 494 9.09 3.94 -5.33
C PHE A 494 10.14 3.25 -6.20
N LYS A 495 11.36 3.80 -6.35
CA LYS A 495 12.50 3.07 -6.95
C LYS A 495 12.79 1.78 -6.17
N ALA A 496 12.90 1.86 -4.85
CA ALA A 496 13.17 0.68 -4.00
C ALA A 496 12.06 -0.38 -4.13
N LEU A 497 10.79 0.04 -4.09
CA LEU A 497 9.62 -0.79 -4.28
C LEU A 497 9.65 -1.52 -5.64
N LEU A 498 9.97 -0.80 -6.73
CA LEU A 498 10.07 -1.38 -8.06
C LEU A 498 11.15 -2.46 -8.14
N HIS A 499 12.39 -2.16 -7.71
CA HIS A 499 13.46 -3.16 -7.68
C HIS A 499 13.07 -4.39 -6.85
N ALA A 500 12.50 -4.20 -5.66
CA ALA A 500 12.10 -5.30 -4.78
C ALA A 500 11.04 -6.21 -5.44
N TYR A 501 10.00 -5.64 -6.05
CA TYR A 501 8.93 -6.42 -6.70
C TYR A 501 9.32 -7.02 -8.06
N THR A 502 10.35 -6.50 -8.75
CA THR A 502 10.87 -7.08 -10.00
C THR A 502 12.05 -8.05 -9.80
N SER A 503 12.31 -8.49 -8.57
CA SER A 503 13.50 -9.28 -8.26
C SER A 503 13.43 -10.71 -8.81
N SER A 504 14.46 -11.10 -9.57
CA SER A 504 14.66 -12.45 -10.09
C SER A 504 15.82 -13.16 -9.35
N VAL A 505 15.96 -14.48 -9.55
CA VAL A 505 17.12 -15.26 -9.06
C VAL A 505 18.43 -14.81 -9.71
N PHE A 506 18.37 -14.25 -10.93
CA PHE A 506 19.51 -13.71 -11.63
C PHE A 506 19.69 -12.20 -11.38
N PRO A 507 20.93 -11.69 -11.30
CA PRO A 507 21.21 -10.26 -11.22
C PRO A 507 20.81 -9.49 -12.48
N ASP A 508 20.31 -8.26 -12.31
CA ASP A 508 19.98 -7.33 -13.37
C ASP A 508 21.25 -6.84 -14.10
N PRO A 509 21.33 -6.90 -15.45
CA PRO A 509 22.53 -6.51 -16.19
C PRO A 509 22.99 -5.04 -16.05
N LEU A 510 22.12 -4.13 -15.60
CA LEU A 510 22.50 -2.75 -15.30
C LEU A 510 23.22 -2.63 -13.95
N THR A 511 22.76 -3.34 -12.92
CA THR A 511 23.18 -3.14 -11.52
C THR A 511 24.17 -4.19 -11.03
N GLY A 512 24.29 -5.34 -11.72
CA GLY A 512 25.06 -6.48 -11.23
C GLY A 512 24.45 -7.15 -10.00
N ARG A 513 23.21 -6.76 -9.63
CA ARG A 513 22.48 -7.18 -8.41
C ARG A 513 21.08 -7.68 -8.74
N THR A 514 20.53 -8.59 -7.95
CA THR A 514 19.08 -8.89 -8.01
C THR A 514 18.29 -7.67 -7.56
N GLY A 515 17.01 -7.61 -7.91
CA GLY A 515 16.14 -6.52 -7.46
C GLY A 515 16.02 -6.43 -5.92
N THR A 516 16.13 -7.56 -5.22
CA THR A 516 16.15 -7.65 -3.75
C THR A 516 17.44 -7.08 -3.18
N GLU A 517 18.60 -7.46 -3.74
CA GLU A 517 19.91 -6.93 -3.32
C GLU A 517 20.01 -5.41 -3.52
N GLU A 518 19.60 -4.91 -4.69
CA GLU A 518 19.61 -3.48 -5.02
C GLU A 518 18.62 -2.69 -4.15
N ALA A 519 17.39 -3.18 -3.95
CA ALA A 519 16.42 -2.51 -3.10
C ALA A 519 16.90 -2.43 -1.64
N LEU A 520 17.50 -3.50 -1.11
CA LEU A 520 18.00 -3.52 0.27
C LEU A 520 19.22 -2.64 0.48
N GLN A 521 20.20 -2.63 -0.44
CA GLN A 521 21.33 -1.70 -0.31
C GLN A 521 20.88 -0.25 -0.52
N PHE A 522 19.93 0.02 -1.41
CA PHE A 522 19.42 1.38 -1.62
C PHE A 522 18.64 1.90 -0.41
N LEU A 523 17.75 1.09 0.20
CA LEU A 523 17.06 1.43 1.45
C LEU A 523 18.03 1.62 2.63
N SER A 524 19.11 0.83 2.67
CA SER A 524 20.19 0.96 3.67
C SER A 524 21.10 2.18 3.44
N SER A 525 20.91 2.94 2.36
CA SER A 525 21.76 4.09 2.03
C SER A 525 21.32 5.38 2.76
N GLY A 526 22.26 6.31 2.91
CA GLY A 526 21.99 7.65 3.46
C GLY A 526 20.91 8.43 2.71
N VAL A 527 20.81 8.22 1.38
CA VAL A 527 19.83 8.91 0.52
C VAL A 527 18.39 8.50 0.82
N CYS A 528 18.17 7.29 1.35
CA CYS A 528 16.84 6.81 1.76
C CYS A 528 16.47 7.18 3.21
N GLN A 529 17.34 7.82 3.98
CA GLN A 529 17.00 8.30 5.33
C GLN A 529 16.17 9.58 5.23
N PRO A 530 15.06 9.72 5.96
CA PRO A 530 14.20 10.89 5.87
C PRO A 530 14.89 12.10 6.53
N TRP A 531 14.83 13.25 5.86
CA TRP A 531 15.23 14.56 6.40
C TRP A 531 14.02 15.46 6.76
N SER A 532 12.82 14.96 6.50
CA SER A 532 11.53 15.55 6.87
C SER A 532 10.48 14.45 7.04
N PRO A 533 9.35 14.70 7.74
CA PRO A 533 8.33 13.68 7.95
C PRO A 533 7.72 13.20 6.63
N LEU A 534 7.55 11.88 6.50
CA LEU A 534 7.15 11.25 5.26
C LEU A 534 5.66 11.41 4.96
N ASN A 535 5.34 11.79 3.72
CA ASN A 535 3.95 11.87 3.25
C ASN A 535 3.31 10.48 3.07
N ALA A 536 1.97 10.45 3.04
CA ALA A 536 1.20 9.20 2.94
C ALA A 536 1.57 8.31 1.73
N GLY A 537 1.99 8.90 0.60
CA GLY A 537 2.45 8.14 -0.57
C GLY A 537 3.79 7.44 -0.33
N SER A 538 4.72 8.12 0.33
CA SER A 538 6.03 7.59 0.74
C SER A 538 5.87 6.45 1.77
N VAL A 539 5.01 6.66 2.79
CA VAL A 539 4.65 5.64 3.78
C VAL A 539 3.92 4.46 3.12
N GLY A 540 3.07 4.71 2.11
CA GLY A 540 2.40 3.66 1.33
C GLY A 540 3.37 2.77 0.55
N ALA A 541 4.39 3.35 -0.07
CA ALA A 541 5.45 2.59 -0.74
C ALA A 541 6.26 1.74 0.25
N LEU A 542 6.69 2.34 1.38
CA LEU A 542 7.38 1.64 2.46
C LEU A 542 6.54 0.49 3.06
N SER A 543 5.24 0.70 3.26
CA SER A 543 4.31 -0.33 3.73
C SER A 543 4.27 -1.54 2.78
N LYS A 544 4.16 -1.31 1.46
CA LYS A 544 4.22 -2.40 0.47
C LYS A 544 5.60 -3.09 0.42
N ILE A 545 6.70 -2.39 0.69
CA ILE A 545 8.02 -3.03 0.88
C ILE A 545 8.03 -3.93 2.12
N SER A 546 7.49 -3.49 3.26
CA SER A 546 7.47 -4.31 4.49
C SER A 546 6.64 -5.60 4.37
N GLN A 547 5.65 -5.62 3.48
CA GLN A 547 4.83 -6.79 3.15
C GLN A 547 5.59 -7.86 2.36
N LEU A 548 6.80 -7.57 1.88
CA LEU A 548 7.70 -8.55 1.27
C LEU A 548 8.48 -9.39 2.31
N THR A 549 8.37 -9.11 3.61
CA THR A 549 8.98 -9.96 4.65
C THR A 549 8.05 -11.13 4.99
N PRO A 550 8.49 -12.40 4.83
CA PRO A 550 7.73 -13.57 5.30
C PRO A 550 7.43 -13.48 6.80
N ARG A 551 6.27 -13.99 7.22
CA ARG A 551 5.88 -14.00 8.62
C ARG A 551 6.21 -15.36 9.24
N HIS A 552 6.95 -15.35 10.34
CA HIS A 552 7.38 -16.54 11.07
C HIS A 552 6.75 -16.58 12.46
N GLU A 553 6.07 -17.67 12.82
CA GLU A 553 5.34 -17.80 14.09
C GLU A 553 5.64 -19.13 14.79
N TYR A 554 5.42 -19.16 16.12
CA TYR A 554 5.64 -20.35 16.93
C TYR A 554 4.36 -21.20 17.06
N TYR A 555 4.53 -22.53 17.02
CA TYR A 555 3.44 -23.47 17.20
C TYR A 555 3.77 -24.61 18.20
N PRO A 556 2.88 -24.88 19.18
CA PRO A 556 1.91 -23.94 19.75
C PRO A 556 2.62 -22.65 20.22
N THR A 557 1.91 -21.53 20.18
CA THR A 557 2.40 -20.20 20.58
C THR A 557 3.05 -20.21 21.97
N GLU A 558 2.38 -20.84 22.93
CA GLU A 558 2.80 -20.95 24.34
C GLU A 558 4.11 -21.72 24.52
N MET A 559 4.35 -22.73 23.69
CA MET A 559 5.41 -23.72 23.90
C MET A 559 6.71 -23.41 23.16
N LYS A 560 6.66 -22.50 22.16
CA LYS A 560 7.79 -22.16 21.28
C LYS A 560 8.53 -23.37 20.68
N SER A 561 7.81 -24.48 20.45
CA SER A 561 8.39 -25.79 20.11
C SER A 561 8.60 -26.04 18.61
N MET A 562 7.75 -25.48 17.74
CA MET A 562 7.84 -25.62 16.28
C MET A 562 7.69 -24.25 15.60
N LYS A 563 8.12 -24.12 14.35
CA LYS A 563 7.93 -22.92 13.52
C LYS A 563 6.83 -23.17 12.48
N ILE A 564 5.96 -22.19 12.27
CA ILE A 564 5.12 -22.06 11.06
C ILE A 564 5.64 -20.87 10.26
N ASP A 565 5.69 -21.04 8.94
CA ASP A 565 6.08 -20.01 7.98
C ASP A 565 4.88 -19.62 7.11
N TYR A 566 4.62 -18.32 6.99
CA TYR A 566 3.65 -17.78 6.05
C TYR A 566 4.39 -16.98 4.97
N TRP A 567 4.38 -17.52 3.76
CA TRP A 567 4.80 -16.86 2.53
C TRP A 567 3.55 -16.41 1.77
N ALA A 568 3.67 -15.38 0.92
CA ALA A 568 2.58 -14.92 0.07
C ALA A 568 2.58 -15.68 -1.26
N ASP A 569 1.57 -16.54 -1.48
CA ASP A 569 1.43 -17.37 -2.70
C ASP A 569 1.37 -16.56 -4.01
N SER A 570 0.96 -15.29 -3.92
CA SER A 570 0.89 -14.35 -5.06
C SER A 570 2.25 -13.80 -5.51
N LEU A 571 3.31 -14.06 -4.73
CA LEU A 571 4.68 -13.60 -4.95
C LEU A 571 5.62 -14.77 -5.25
N THR A 572 6.79 -14.48 -5.83
CA THR A 572 7.91 -15.44 -5.89
C THR A 572 8.68 -15.46 -4.57
N GLU A 573 9.54 -16.47 -4.43
CA GLU A 573 10.46 -16.65 -3.30
C GLU A 573 11.62 -15.64 -3.35
N SER A 574 11.96 -15.13 -4.54
CA SER A 574 13.03 -14.16 -4.79
C SER A 574 12.73 -12.76 -4.24
N VAL A 575 11.49 -12.29 -4.37
CA VAL A 575 11.08 -10.95 -3.88
C VAL A 575 10.84 -10.91 -2.37
N GLN A 576 10.67 -12.07 -1.72
CA GLN A 576 10.29 -12.16 -0.31
C GLN A 576 11.52 -12.34 0.60
N HIS A 577 11.84 -11.36 1.46
CA HIS A 577 13.03 -11.39 2.32
C HIS A 577 12.85 -10.65 3.67
N GLU A 578 13.40 -11.26 4.71
CA GLU A 578 13.42 -10.88 6.12
C GLU A 578 14.13 -9.53 6.40
N ARG A 579 15.00 -9.03 5.51
CA ARG A 579 15.67 -7.74 5.69
C ARG A 579 14.80 -6.51 5.37
N PHE A 580 13.70 -6.67 4.62
CA PHE A 580 12.89 -5.51 4.19
C PHE A 580 12.20 -4.81 5.37
N ARG A 581 11.48 -5.56 6.20
CA ARG A 581 10.70 -4.99 7.31
C ARG A 581 11.55 -4.22 8.33
N PRO A 582 12.68 -4.74 8.87
CA PRO A 582 13.49 -3.99 9.83
C PRO A 582 14.03 -2.66 9.28
N LEU A 583 14.40 -2.60 7.99
CA LEU A 583 14.83 -1.36 7.34
C LEU A 583 13.68 -0.36 7.20
N VAL A 584 12.48 -0.83 6.85
CA VAL A 584 11.27 0.02 6.81
C VAL A 584 10.92 0.54 8.21
N GLU A 585 10.98 -0.29 9.24
CA GLU A 585 10.72 0.10 10.63
C GLU A 585 11.74 1.13 11.12
N GLN A 586 13.02 1.01 10.75
CA GLN A 586 14.05 2.03 11.03
C GLN A 586 13.77 3.36 10.32
N ILE A 587 13.44 3.34 9.02
CA ILE A 587 13.13 4.55 8.24
C ILE A 587 11.89 5.27 8.81
N LEU A 588 10.85 4.52 9.17
CA LEU A 588 9.64 5.08 9.78
C LEU A 588 9.87 5.61 11.20
N ALA A 589 10.75 4.99 11.98
CA ALA A 589 11.15 5.51 13.30
C ALA A 589 11.80 6.89 13.20
N ILE A 590 12.76 7.08 12.28
CA ILE A 590 13.40 8.39 12.05
C ILE A 590 12.36 9.41 11.55
N SER A 591 11.44 9.00 10.67
CA SER A 591 10.32 9.87 10.26
C SER A 591 9.39 10.26 11.42
N ALA A 592 9.21 9.39 12.42
CA ALA A 592 8.40 9.66 13.61
C ALA A 592 9.12 10.58 14.61
N GLU A 593 10.45 10.44 14.75
CA GLU A 593 11.26 11.40 15.52
C GLU A 593 11.18 12.80 14.90
N LEU A 594 11.32 12.90 13.56
CA LEU A 594 11.19 14.17 12.82
C LEU A 594 9.79 14.78 12.90
N GLN A 595 8.74 13.97 13.02
CA GLN A 595 7.35 14.44 13.17
C GLN A 595 7.17 15.32 14.43
N THR A 596 8.01 15.13 15.47
CA THR A 596 8.05 15.95 16.69
C THR A 596 8.34 17.44 16.43
N PHE A 597 8.98 17.75 15.30
CA PHE A 597 9.38 19.12 14.93
C PHE A 597 8.44 19.76 13.89
N ALA A 598 7.36 19.08 13.49
CA ALA A 598 6.46 19.51 12.42
C ALA A 598 5.21 20.22 12.94
N LEU A 599 4.77 21.26 12.21
CA LEU A 599 3.55 22.03 12.52
C LEU A 599 2.24 21.36 12.06
N VAL A 600 2.32 20.19 11.41
CA VAL A 600 1.20 19.47 10.82
C VAL A 600 1.35 17.99 11.18
N GLU A 601 0.37 17.43 11.87
CA GLU A 601 0.29 16.00 12.15
C GLU A 601 0.02 15.23 10.85
N VAL A 602 0.74 14.12 10.65
CA VAL A 602 0.55 13.19 9.53
C VAL A 602 0.17 11.84 10.11
N ASP A 603 -0.95 11.26 9.63
CA ASP A 603 -1.40 9.94 10.07
C ASP A 603 -0.33 8.87 9.80
N GLN A 604 0.20 8.29 10.88
CA GLN A 604 1.16 7.20 10.81
C GLN A 604 0.42 5.87 10.59
N ASN A 605 0.45 5.38 9.34
CA ASN A 605 -0.08 4.06 9.01
C ASN A 605 0.66 2.97 9.81
N VAL A 606 -0.06 2.33 10.73
CA VAL A 606 0.45 1.20 11.51
C VAL A 606 0.77 0.03 10.56
N LEU A 607 2.01 -0.45 10.59
CA LEU A 607 2.40 -1.65 9.83
C LEU A 607 1.61 -2.87 10.33
N ALA A 608 1.32 -3.81 9.43
CA ALA A 608 0.73 -5.10 9.80
C ALA A 608 1.58 -5.82 10.88
N PRO A 609 1.02 -6.74 11.67
CA PRO A 609 1.77 -7.43 12.73
C PRO A 609 3.07 -8.09 12.25
N SER A 610 4.15 -7.90 13.00
CA SER A 610 5.39 -8.67 12.84
C SER A 610 5.20 -10.10 13.33
N GLY A 611 5.95 -11.04 12.74
CA GLY A 611 6.14 -12.37 13.33
C GLY A 611 7.07 -12.33 14.54
N ASP A 612 7.42 -13.49 15.08
CA ASP A 612 8.42 -13.57 16.16
C ASP A 612 9.81 -13.16 15.63
N VAL A 613 10.42 -12.17 16.30
CA VAL A 613 11.69 -11.56 15.88
C VAL A 613 12.81 -12.59 15.85
N HIS A 614 12.91 -13.46 16.87
CA HIS A 614 13.93 -14.51 16.93
C HIS A 614 13.75 -15.55 15.81
N LEU A 615 12.50 -15.92 15.47
CA LEU A 615 12.26 -16.78 14.31
C LEU A 615 12.67 -16.13 12.99
N SER A 616 12.46 -14.83 12.86
CA SER A 616 12.83 -14.02 11.69
C SER A 616 14.34 -13.89 11.55
N ASP A 617 15.05 -13.60 12.65
CA ASP A 617 16.52 -13.59 12.69
C ASP A 617 17.11 -14.97 12.39
N ARG A 618 16.55 -16.04 12.95
CA ARG A 618 16.98 -17.41 12.65
C ARG A 618 16.72 -17.79 11.20
N SER A 619 15.71 -17.23 10.54
CA SER A 619 15.47 -17.40 9.10
C SER A 619 16.55 -16.65 8.30
N ARG A 620 16.75 -15.35 8.60
CA ARG A 620 17.81 -14.49 8.03
C ARG A 620 19.21 -15.14 8.10
N ILE A 621 19.62 -15.65 9.26
CA ILE A 621 20.93 -16.31 9.46
C ILE A 621 21.07 -17.58 8.60
N ARG A 622 20.01 -18.40 8.50
CA ARG A 622 20.03 -19.62 7.67
C ARG A 622 20.03 -19.30 6.17
N ARG A 623 19.39 -18.21 5.77
CA ARG A 623 19.29 -17.74 4.39
C ARG A 623 20.64 -17.25 3.86
N GLN A 624 21.41 -16.55 4.70
CA GLN A 624 22.78 -16.07 4.39
C GLN A 624 23.78 -17.19 3.99
N ILE A 625 23.48 -18.46 4.26
CA ILE A 625 24.31 -19.60 3.81
C ILE A 625 24.18 -19.82 2.29
N PHE A 626 23.10 -19.31 1.69
CA PHE A 626 22.73 -19.47 0.27
C PHE A 626 22.67 -18.14 -0.49
N GLU A 627 23.12 -17.05 0.12
CA GLU A 627 23.10 -15.69 -0.45
C GLU A 627 24.51 -15.09 -0.45
N ARG A 628 24.86 -14.37 -1.52
CA ARG A 628 26.15 -13.68 -1.64
C ARG A 628 26.18 -12.37 -0.83
N SER A 629 27.39 -11.91 -0.50
CA SER A 629 27.60 -10.52 -0.07
C SER A 629 27.33 -9.56 -1.24
N PHE A 630 26.45 -8.57 -1.03
CA PHE A 630 26.09 -7.55 -2.03
C PHE A 630 26.23 -6.10 -1.53
N ASP A 631 26.43 -5.96 -0.22
CA ASP A 631 26.64 -4.75 0.56
C ASP A 631 27.98 -4.80 1.32
N ASN A 632 28.33 -3.68 1.95
CA ASN A 632 29.63 -3.48 2.60
C ASN A 632 29.63 -3.76 4.11
N THR A 633 28.67 -4.54 4.61
CA THR A 633 28.59 -4.92 6.02
C THR A 633 29.73 -5.86 6.42
N THR A 634 30.48 -5.50 7.47
CA THR A 634 31.53 -6.35 8.05
C THR A 634 31.03 -7.26 9.17
N GLU A 635 29.75 -7.18 9.53
CA GLU A 635 29.15 -8.01 10.59
C GLU A 635 28.40 -9.21 9.99
N SER A 636 28.98 -10.40 10.13
CA SER A 636 28.18 -11.61 10.14
C SER A 636 27.46 -11.71 11.50
N PRO A 637 26.13 -11.95 11.54
CA PRO A 637 25.45 -12.24 12.79
C PRO A 637 26.07 -13.50 13.40
N LYS A 638 26.57 -13.40 14.63
CA LYS A 638 27.27 -14.52 15.29
C LYS A 638 26.32 -15.72 15.37
N LEU A 639 26.68 -16.82 14.70
CA LEU A 639 25.99 -18.09 14.87
C LEU A 639 26.27 -18.63 16.28
N ALA A 640 25.41 -18.25 17.22
CA ALA A 640 25.19 -18.96 18.47
C ALA A 640 24.36 -20.23 18.21
N ASP A 641 24.77 -21.03 17.21
CA ASP A 641 24.17 -22.33 16.97
C ASP A 641 24.70 -23.32 18.00
N ALA A 642 23.82 -24.18 18.50
CA ALA A 642 24.17 -25.13 19.55
C ALA A 642 24.40 -26.50 18.91
N THR A 643 25.57 -27.11 19.15
CA THR A 643 25.86 -28.48 18.73
C THR A 643 24.74 -29.39 19.21
N TYR A 644 23.95 -29.91 18.26
CA TYR A 644 22.79 -30.72 18.57
C TYR A 644 23.26 -32.09 19.07
N SER A 645 23.25 -32.30 20.38
CA SER A 645 23.54 -33.60 21.00
C SER A 645 22.51 -34.64 20.55
N PRO A 646 22.85 -35.59 19.66
CA PRO A 646 21.85 -36.46 19.04
C PRO A 646 21.51 -37.61 19.99
N ARG A 647 20.23 -38.01 20.01
CA ARG A 647 19.71 -39.01 21.00
C ARG A 647 20.26 -40.42 20.80
N ASP A 648 20.81 -40.64 19.61
CA ASP A 648 21.43 -41.85 19.08
C ASP A 648 22.96 -41.90 19.27
N CYS A 649 23.60 -40.85 19.78
CA CYS A 649 24.99 -40.95 20.25
C CYS A 649 25.03 -41.69 21.61
N PRO A 650 25.79 -42.81 21.74
CA PRO A 650 25.90 -43.58 22.97
C PRO A 650 26.92 -42.95 23.93
N LEU A 651 26.59 -41.76 24.42
CA LEU A 651 27.23 -41.21 25.61
C LEU A 651 27.06 -42.18 26.80
N VAL A 652 28.11 -42.44 27.56
CA VAL A 652 28.08 -43.36 28.72
C VAL A 652 27.04 -42.93 29.79
N SER A 653 26.67 -41.64 29.82
CA SER A 653 25.60 -41.09 30.65
C SER A 653 24.17 -41.39 30.15
N ASN A 654 23.99 -41.77 28.88
CA ASN A 654 22.70 -42.04 28.25
C ASN A 654 22.25 -43.50 28.48
N THR A 655 21.94 -43.82 29.73
CA THR A 655 21.59 -45.18 30.18
C THR A 655 20.50 -45.86 29.32
N ARG A 656 19.50 -45.10 28.86
CA ARG A 656 18.41 -45.58 28.00
C ARG A 656 18.88 -46.04 26.63
N HIS A 657 19.90 -45.40 26.06
CA HIS A 657 20.51 -45.86 24.81
C HIS A 657 21.26 -47.18 25.03
N CYS A 658 22.06 -47.27 26.10
CA CYS A 658 22.78 -48.50 26.44
C CYS A 658 21.84 -49.69 26.69
N GLN A 659 20.70 -49.45 27.35
CA GLN A 659 19.64 -50.46 27.56
C GLN A 659 19.04 -50.96 26.23
N VAL A 660 18.82 -50.07 25.26
CA VAL A 660 18.38 -50.44 23.90
C VAL A 660 19.43 -51.29 23.20
N LEU A 661 20.71 -50.86 23.20
CA LEU A 661 21.79 -51.62 22.57
C LEU A 661 21.97 -53.01 23.19
N GLU A 662 21.85 -53.12 24.52
CA GLU A 662 21.93 -54.38 25.24
C GLU A 662 20.82 -55.36 24.82
N ILE A 663 19.55 -54.93 24.85
CA ILE A 663 18.41 -55.77 24.46
C ILE A 663 18.48 -56.15 22.98
N VAL A 664 18.87 -55.23 22.09
CA VAL A 664 19.09 -55.52 20.67
C VAL A 664 20.26 -56.50 20.47
N HIS A 665 21.35 -56.37 21.23
CA HIS A 665 22.48 -57.30 21.17
C HIS A 665 22.04 -58.72 21.57
N LEU A 666 21.40 -58.88 22.73
CA LEU A 666 20.90 -60.16 23.23
C LEU A 666 19.98 -60.86 22.20
N LEU A 667 19.06 -60.10 21.58
CA LEU A 667 18.16 -60.60 20.55
C LEU A 667 18.83 -60.86 19.18
N ARG A 668 20.05 -60.37 18.95
CA ARG A 668 20.87 -60.67 17.76
C ARG A 668 21.82 -61.86 17.97
N THR A 669 22.33 -62.06 19.18
CA THR A 669 23.37 -63.08 19.46
C THR A 669 22.84 -64.35 20.12
N TRP A 670 21.66 -64.32 20.74
CA TRP A 670 21.01 -65.46 21.42
C TRP A 670 21.98 -66.23 22.34
N PRO A 671 22.60 -65.55 23.32
CA PRO A 671 23.66 -66.14 24.13
C PRO A 671 23.13 -67.26 25.03
N GLU A 672 23.97 -68.27 25.29
CA GLU A 672 23.61 -69.40 26.16
C GLU A 672 23.33 -69.02 27.62
N LYS A 673 23.79 -67.84 28.05
CA LYS A 673 23.59 -67.27 29.40
C LYS A 673 23.48 -65.75 29.31
N MET A 674 22.69 -65.15 30.19
CA MET A 674 22.52 -63.69 30.26
C MET A 674 22.12 -63.21 31.66
N ALA A 675 22.33 -61.94 31.94
CA ALA A 675 21.83 -61.31 33.15
C ALA A 675 20.29 -61.19 33.09
N THR A 676 19.60 -61.69 34.12
CA THR A 676 18.14 -61.69 34.24
C THR A 676 17.74 -61.21 35.64
N THR A 677 16.44 -61.20 35.97
CA THR A 677 16.01 -60.88 37.33
C THR A 677 16.39 -61.99 38.32
N THR A 678 16.84 -61.59 39.53
CA THR A 678 17.20 -62.49 40.64
C THR A 678 15.99 -63.03 41.40
N SER A 679 14.86 -62.30 41.35
CA SER A 679 13.56 -62.74 41.85
C SER A 679 12.48 -62.12 40.96
N LEU A 680 11.83 -62.96 40.14
CA LEU A 680 10.75 -62.55 39.26
C LEU A 680 9.46 -62.34 40.04
N ALA A 681 9.12 -63.30 40.92
CA ALA A 681 7.91 -63.24 41.73
C ALA A 681 7.85 -61.98 42.61
N GLN A 682 8.97 -61.60 43.27
CA GLN A 682 9.02 -60.39 44.10
C GLN A 682 8.93 -59.07 43.31
N LYS A 683 9.19 -59.08 42.00
CA LYS A 683 8.98 -57.90 41.14
C LYS A 683 7.55 -57.82 40.63
N LEU A 684 6.95 -58.94 40.23
CA LEU A 684 5.55 -58.98 39.81
C LEU A 684 4.59 -58.66 40.98
N SER A 685 4.95 -59.01 42.22
CA SER A 685 4.19 -58.65 43.43
C SER A 685 4.30 -57.17 43.85
N GLN A 686 4.88 -56.29 43.02
CA GLN A 686 4.92 -54.83 43.24
C GLN A 686 3.74 -54.10 42.57
N SER A 687 3.00 -54.78 41.67
CA SER A 687 1.73 -54.29 41.16
C SER A 687 0.55 -54.93 41.90
N ASN A 688 -0.58 -54.22 41.96
CA ASN A 688 -1.86 -54.75 42.42
C ASN A 688 -2.46 -55.76 41.42
N LEU A 689 -1.98 -55.76 40.17
CA LEU A 689 -2.45 -56.62 39.09
C LEU A 689 -1.27 -57.17 38.29
N VAL A 690 -1.28 -58.47 37.98
CA VAL A 690 -0.37 -59.06 36.99
C VAL A 690 -1.21 -59.56 35.81
N GLY A 691 -0.85 -59.15 34.59
CA GLY A 691 -1.54 -59.61 33.38
C GLY A 691 -1.28 -61.09 33.14
N GLY A 692 -2.34 -61.87 32.94
CA GLY A 692 -2.26 -63.30 32.66
C GLY A 692 -1.87 -63.60 31.22
N PHE A 693 -1.86 -64.90 30.90
CA PHE A 693 -1.21 -65.42 29.69
C PHE A 693 -2.17 -65.62 28.51
N GLY A 694 -3.42 -65.17 28.60
CA GLY A 694 -4.51 -65.54 27.68
C GLY A 694 -4.32 -65.12 26.22
N ASP A 695 -3.74 -63.95 25.98
CA ASP A 695 -3.70 -63.27 24.68
C ASP A 695 -2.27 -62.87 24.25
N ILE A 696 -2.12 -62.33 23.04
CA ILE A 696 -0.88 -61.77 22.49
C ILE A 696 -0.89 -60.24 22.69
N TYR A 697 0.27 -59.59 22.78
CA TYR A 697 0.36 -58.13 22.87
C TYR A 697 0.30 -57.47 21.49
N GLU A 698 -0.87 -56.91 21.15
CA GLU A 698 -1.14 -56.39 19.79
C GLU A 698 -0.81 -54.89 19.58
N LYS A 699 -0.51 -54.10 20.63
CA LYS A 699 -0.38 -52.64 20.48
C LYS A 699 0.84 -52.25 19.62
N VAL A 700 0.57 -51.52 18.53
CA VAL A 700 1.58 -51.16 17.50
C VAL A 700 2.16 -49.75 17.70
N SER A 701 1.42 -48.84 18.35
CA SER A 701 1.85 -47.44 18.55
C SER A 701 3.14 -47.33 19.37
N LEU A 702 4.10 -46.55 18.88
CA LEU A 702 5.35 -46.29 19.60
C LEU A 702 5.09 -45.63 20.98
N ASN A 703 4.06 -44.79 21.09
CA ASN A 703 3.70 -44.14 22.35
C ASN A 703 3.19 -45.15 23.40
N ASP A 704 2.42 -46.15 22.97
CA ASP A 704 1.91 -47.22 23.86
C ASP A 704 3.05 -48.10 24.36
N ARG A 705 4.03 -48.37 23.49
CA ARG A 705 5.23 -49.16 23.83
C ARG A 705 6.18 -48.40 24.76
N LEU A 706 6.41 -47.11 24.52
CA LEU A 706 7.25 -46.26 25.37
C LEU A 706 6.67 -46.03 26.78
N ASN A 707 5.34 -46.17 26.95
CA ASN A 707 4.64 -45.96 28.22
C ASN A 707 4.01 -47.24 28.79
N ILE A 708 4.47 -48.43 28.36
CA ILE A 708 3.90 -49.71 28.78
C ILE A 708 4.07 -49.96 30.29
N ASP A 709 3.03 -50.49 30.92
CA ASP A 709 3.16 -51.19 32.20
C ASP A 709 3.48 -52.68 31.92
N LEU A 710 4.70 -53.10 32.23
CA LEU A 710 5.20 -54.45 31.97
C LEU A 710 4.54 -55.52 32.85
N VAL A 711 4.02 -55.16 34.03
CA VAL A 711 3.45 -56.11 34.99
C VAL A 711 1.99 -56.37 34.65
N ASN A 712 1.23 -55.31 34.35
CA ASN A 712 -0.18 -55.41 33.96
C ASN A 712 -0.38 -56.12 32.59
N HIS A 713 0.67 -56.26 31.78
CA HIS A 713 0.65 -57.01 30.50
C HIS A 713 1.60 -58.23 30.52
N TRP A 714 2.09 -58.67 31.69
CA TRP A 714 3.21 -59.62 31.77
C TRP A 714 3.02 -60.90 30.95
N GLY A 715 1.91 -61.62 31.16
CA GLY A 715 1.69 -62.91 30.50
C GLY A 715 1.47 -62.81 28.99
N SER A 716 0.82 -61.75 28.50
CA SER A 716 0.68 -61.53 27.04
C SER A 716 1.99 -61.11 26.38
N LEU A 717 2.87 -60.40 27.10
CA LEU A 717 4.25 -60.14 26.66
C LEU A 717 5.08 -61.43 26.64
N VAL A 718 4.96 -62.30 27.65
CA VAL A 718 5.64 -63.61 27.68
C VAL A 718 5.18 -64.50 26.52
N ARG A 719 3.87 -64.60 26.26
CA ARG A 719 3.34 -65.34 25.09
C ARG A 719 3.89 -64.77 23.79
N SER A 720 3.84 -63.43 23.61
CA SER A 720 4.40 -62.75 22.44
C SER A 720 5.87 -63.11 22.20
N CYS A 721 6.69 -63.13 23.27
CA CYS A 721 8.11 -63.47 23.17
C CYS A 721 8.35 -64.94 22.81
N ARG A 722 7.47 -65.87 23.20
CA ARG A 722 7.54 -67.29 22.81
C ARG A 722 7.16 -67.51 21.34
N GLU A 723 6.21 -66.74 20.81
CA GLU A 723 5.64 -66.94 19.47
C GLU A 723 6.40 -66.20 18.35
N TYR A 724 6.94 -65.01 18.62
CA TYR A 724 7.68 -64.23 17.60
C TYR A 724 9.04 -64.85 17.25
N LYS A 725 9.08 -65.68 16.21
CA LYS A 725 10.30 -66.32 15.69
C LYS A 725 11.30 -65.36 15.02
N SER A 726 10.92 -64.11 14.74
CA SER A 726 11.80 -63.13 14.10
C SER A 726 12.53 -62.29 15.15
N PRO A 727 13.88 -62.32 15.21
CA PRO A 727 14.63 -61.48 16.15
C PRO A 727 14.38 -59.98 15.89
N PHE A 728 14.17 -59.57 14.64
CA PHE A 728 13.82 -58.20 14.30
C PHE A 728 12.45 -57.77 14.84
N ALA A 729 11.44 -58.65 14.83
CA ALA A 729 10.13 -58.36 15.41
C ALA A 729 10.22 -58.17 16.93
N LEU A 730 11.00 -59.03 17.59
CA LEU A 730 11.31 -58.91 19.02
C LEU A 730 12.06 -57.62 19.35
N MET A 731 12.98 -57.15 18.49
CA MET A 731 13.65 -55.85 18.67
C MET A 731 12.67 -54.68 18.59
N PHE A 732 11.79 -54.65 17.58
CA PHE A 732 10.75 -53.62 17.48
C PHE A 732 9.71 -53.65 18.61
N LEU A 733 9.62 -54.75 19.37
CA LEU A 733 8.79 -54.88 20.56
C LEU A 733 9.55 -54.46 21.84
N LEU A 734 10.66 -55.12 22.15
CA LEU A 734 11.36 -54.99 23.43
C LEU A 734 12.31 -53.78 23.51
N ALA A 735 12.87 -53.30 22.38
CA ALA A 735 13.76 -52.14 22.42
C ALA A 735 13.02 -50.85 22.85
N PRO A 736 11.83 -50.51 22.31
CA PRO A 736 11.04 -49.39 22.84
C PRO A 736 10.72 -49.51 24.33
N PHE A 737 10.46 -50.71 24.84
CA PHE A 737 10.24 -50.93 26.28
C PHE A 737 11.51 -50.57 27.08
N SER A 738 12.68 -51.03 26.64
CA SER A 738 13.97 -50.75 27.30
C SER A 738 14.41 -49.27 27.28
N TYR A 739 13.83 -48.45 26.40
CA TYR A 739 14.06 -47.00 26.37
C TYR A 739 13.17 -46.21 27.37
N SER A 740 12.14 -46.85 27.95
CA SER A 740 11.22 -46.20 28.88
C SER A 740 11.87 -45.95 30.24
N THR A 741 11.64 -44.77 30.82
CA THR A 741 12.10 -44.44 32.19
C THR A 741 11.34 -45.18 33.29
N LYS A 742 10.23 -45.84 32.95
CA LYS A 742 9.40 -46.62 33.90
C LYS A 742 9.65 -48.13 33.82
N ALA A 743 10.31 -48.61 32.77
CA ALA A 743 10.51 -50.03 32.55
C ALA A 743 11.66 -50.57 33.42
N GLU A 744 11.38 -51.61 34.21
CA GLU A 744 12.42 -52.33 34.94
C GLU A 744 13.19 -53.23 33.96
N ILE A 745 14.45 -52.89 33.70
CA ILE A 745 15.28 -53.55 32.68
C ILE A 745 15.48 -55.06 32.97
N GLY A 746 15.45 -55.51 34.23
CA GLY A 746 15.46 -56.92 34.58
C GLY A 746 14.24 -57.70 34.07
N LEU A 747 13.04 -57.12 34.12
CA LEU A 747 11.83 -57.67 33.49
C LEU A 747 11.98 -57.72 31.97
N VAL A 748 12.50 -56.67 31.31
CA VAL A 748 12.69 -56.65 29.85
C VAL A 748 13.73 -57.69 29.39
N ARG A 749 14.86 -57.85 30.12
CA ARG A 749 15.81 -58.96 29.89
C ARG A 749 15.16 -60.33 30.09
N THR A 750 14.24 -60.46 31.06
CA THR A 750 13.54 -61.71 31.32
C THR A 750 12.52 -62.03 30.20
N LEU A 751 11.85 -61.03 29.61
CA LEU A 751 11.05 -61.19 28.40
C LEU A 751 11.90 -61.63 27.20
N ALA A 752 13.10 -61.07 27.02
CA ALA A 752 14.04 -61.53 26.00
C ALA A 752 14.49 -62.99 26.24
N ALA A 753 14.68 -63.39 27.50
CA ALA A 753 15.02 -64.77 27.86
C ALA A 753 13.92 -65.77 27.43
N PHE A 754 12.63 -65.43 27.53
CA PHE A 754 11.53 -66.27 27.02
C PHE A 754 11.55 -66.46 25.49
N ALA A 755 12.17 -65.55 24.74
CA ALA A 755 12.38 -65.70 23.30
C ALA A 755 13.64 -66.49 22.94
N ILE A 756 14.69 -66.37 23.76
CA ILE A 756 16.02 -66.96 23.49
C ILE A 756 16.11 -68.40 24.02
N PHE A 757 15.68 -68.66 25.26
CA PHE A 757 15.84 -69.98 25.89
C PHE A 757 14.66 -70.92 25.56
N GLU A 758 14.94 -71.95 24.75
CA GLU A 758 13.95 -72.96 24.38
C GLU A 758 13.33 -73.66 25.60
N GLU A 759 14.10 -73.85 26.68
CA GLU A 759 13.63 -74.37 27.97
C GLU A 759 12.41 -73.58 28.51
N LEU A 760 12.42 -72.25 28.40
CA LEU A 760 11.31 -71.38 28.84
C LEU A 760 10.10 -71.40 27.88
N LYS A 761 10.28 -71.88 26.65
CA LYS A 761 9.20 -72.08 25.67
C LYS A 761 8.48 -73.43 25.84
N MET A 762 9.08 -74.36 26.59
CA MET A 762 8.50 -75.68 26.87
C MET A 762 7.66 -75.72 28.16
N ILE A 763 7.85 -74.77 29.09
CA ILE A 763 7.01 -74.65 30.29
C ILE A 763 5.55 -74.40 29.89
N GLU A 764 4.61 -75.06 30.55
CA GLU A 764 3.17 -74.81 30.35
C GLU A 764 2.76 -73.43 30.92
N LEU A 765 1.95 -72.68 30.17
CA LEU A 765 1.48 -71.36 30.61
C LEU A 765 0.24 -71.51 31.49
N PRO A 766 0.19 -70.87 32.67
CA PRO A 766 -1.00 -70.83 33.52
C PRO A 766 -2.25 -70.32 32.77
N ILE A 767 -3.38 -70.97 33.03
CA ILE A 767 -4.64 -70.78 32.29
C ILE A 767 -5.43 -69.51 32.64
N TRP A 768 -4.95 -68.69 33.58
CA TRP A 768 -5.69 -67.57 34.14
C TRP A 768 -5.46 -66.26 33.36
N THR A 769 -6.50 -65.43 33.31
CA THR A 769 -6.55 -64.15 32.58
C THR A 769 -5.74 -63.04 33.24
N ASP A 770 -5.68 -63.05 34.58
CA ASP A 770 -5.13 -61.99 35.42
C ASP A 770 -4.95 -62.48 36.86
N TYR A 771 -4.13 -61.76 37.64
CA TYR A 771 -3.84 -62.09 39.04
C TYR A 771 -3.93 -60.84 39.92
N ALA A 772 -4.92 -60.81 40.81
CA ALA A 772 -5.16 -59.69 41.72
C ALA A 772 -4.38 -59.85 43.03
N ASN A 773 -3.68 -58.78 43.44
CA ASN A 773 -2.86 -58.71 44.65
C ASN A 773 -1.91 -59.92 44.75
N PHE A 774 -1.09 -60.14 43.72
CA PHE A 774 -0.14 -61.25 43.68
C PHE A 774 0.86 -61.14 44.84
N GLN A 775 1.03 -62.24 45.59
CA GLN A 775 2.01 -62.37 46.67
C GLN A 775 2.69 -63.74 46.55
N PRO A 776 4.03 -63.84 46.49
CA PRO A 776 4.72 -65.10 46.23
C PRO A 776 4.46 -66.12 47.33
N ASN A 777 4.07 -67.34 46.93
CA ASN A 777 3.81 -68.46 47.83
C ASN A 777 2.80 -68.14 48.97
N GLN A 778 1.83 -67.26 48.68
CA GLN A 778 0.71 -66.97 49.57
C GLN A 778 -0.14 -68.23 49.83
N VAL A 779 -0.37 -68.55 51.10
CA VAL A 779 -1.34 -69.57 51.55
C VAL A 779 -2.47 -68.90 52.35
N PRO A 780 -3.71 -69.45 52.34
CA PRO A 780 -4.78 -68.93 53.19
C PRO A 780 -4.42 -69.05 54.67
N GLN A 781 -4.70 -68.02 55.46
CA GLN A 781 -4.37 -67.98 56.89
C GLN A 781 -5.62 -68.09 57.75
N LEU A 782 -5.56 -68.86 58.85
CA LEU A 782 -6.67 -69.07 59.77
C LEU A 782 -7.27 -67.76 60.30
N GLN A 783 -6.42 -66.80 60.68
CA GLN A 783 -6.86 -65.49 61.18
C GLN A 783 -7.61 -64.69 60.11
N TYR A 784 -7.14 -64.73 58.86
CA TYR A 784 -7.77 -64.00 57.75
C TYR A 784 -9.10 -64.63 57.33
N LEU A 785 -9.16 -65.96 57.21
CA LEU A 785 -10.40 -66.69 56.92
C LEU A 785 -11.43 -66.55 58.04
N THR A 786 -11.02 -66.65 59.31
CA THR A 786 -11.93 -66.42 60.45
C THR A 786 -12.52 -65.01 60.37
N LYS A 787 -11.70 -63.98 60.12
CA LYS A 787 -12.15 -62.59 59.95
C LYS A 787 -13.09 -62.36 58.75
N ILE A 788 -12.97 -63.14 57.68
CA ILE A 788 -13.91 -63.11 56.54
C ILE A 788 -15.24 -63.80 56.89
N ILE A 789 -15.21 -64.82 57.74
CA ILE A 789 -16.39 -65.59 58.17
C ILE A 789 -17.13 -64.89 59.34
N GLU A 790 -16.43 -64.12 60.17
CA GLU A 790 -16.96 -63.43 61.35
C GLU A 790 -18.22 -62.56 61.13
N PRO A 791 -18.41 -61.84 60.00
CA PRO A 791 -19.63 -61.08 59.73
C PRO A 791 -20.89 -61.94 59.55
N PHE A 792 -20.73 -63.24 59.28
CA PHE A 792 -21.81 -64.17 58.95
C PHE A 792 -22.28 -65.01 60.15
N LYS A 793 -21.88 -64.67 61.38
CA LYS A 793 -22.39 -65.30 62.61
C LYS A 793 -23.91 -65.18 62.70
N THR A 794 -24.60 -66.28 63.01
CA THR A 794 -26.05 -66.22 63.27
C THR A 794 -26.31 -65.44 64.56
N PRO A 795 -27.14 -64.37 64.53
CA PRO A 795 -27.42 -63.59 65.73
C PRO A 795 -28.09 -64.44 66.80
N ALA A 796 -27.86 -64.08 68.07
CA ALA A 796 -28.50 -64.76 69.19
C ALA A 796 -30.04 -64.71 69.06
N PRO A 797 -30.76 -65.80 69.39
CA PRO A 797 -32.22 -65.80 69.38
C PRO A 797 -32.77 -64.69 70.27
N LYS A 798 -33.75 -63.94 69.76
CA LYS A 798 -34.51 -63.00 70.57
C LYS A 798 -35.57 -63.78 71.35
N ASP A 799 -35.51 -63.72 72.68
CA ASP A 799 -36.66 -64.04 73.52
C ASP A 799 -37.63 -62.85 73.51
N ASP A 800 -38.94 -63.10 73.46
CA ASP A 800 -39.99 -62.05 73.49
C ASP A 800 -39.99 -61.20 74.79
N GLY A 801 -39.14 -61.54 75.76
CA GLY A 801 -38.89 -60.75 76.97
C GLY A 801 -37.94 -59.55 76.78
N ASP A 802 -37.36 -59.33 75.60
CA ASP A 802 -36.36 -58.27 75.38
C ASP A 802 -36.90 -56.84 75.58
N GLU A 803 -38.21 -56.61 75.39
CA GLU A 803 -38.85 -55.32 75.70
C GLU A 803 -39.09 -55.12 77.22
N LEU A 804 -39.06 -56.18 78.01
CA LEU A 804 -39.26 -56.17 79.46
C LEU A 804 -37.97 -56.07 80.28
N GLN A 805 -36.80 -55.89 79.63
CA GLN A 805 -35.49 -55.80 80.29
C GLN A 805 -35.43 -54.73 81.40
N GLN A 806 -36.25 -53.67 81.35
CA GLN A 806 -36.29 -52.61 82.38
C GLN A 806 -36.87 -53.09 83.73
N PHE A 807 -37.65 -54.18 83.75
CA PHE A 807 -38.29 -54.74 84.95
C PHE A 807 -37.68 -56.08 85.39
N ALA A 808 -36.68 -56.59 84.67
CA ALA A 808 -36.04 -57.87 84.96
C ALA A 808 -35.12 -57.78 86.20
N SER A 809 -35.13 -58.82 87.04
CA SER A 809 -34.21 -58.90 88.19
C SER A 809 -32.76 -58.88 87.73
N ALA A 810 -31.86 -58.29 88.54
CA ALA A 810 -30.41 -58.32 88.30
C ALA A 810 -29.87 -59.76 88.07
N LYS A 811 -30.51 -60.79 88.65
CA LYS A 811 -30.16 -62.20 88.42
C LYS A 811 -30.62 -62.72 87.04
N GLN A 812 -31.70 -62.19 86.49
CA GLN A 812 -32.18 -62.49 85.13
C GLN A 812 -31.36 -61.74 84.07
N LEU A 813 -31.11 -60.44 84.27
CA LEU A 813 -30.27 -59.64 83.36
C LEU A 813 -28.84 -60.19 83.26
N ARG A 814 -28.27 -60.69 84.36
CA ARG A 814 -26.98 -61.39 84.33
C ARG A 814 -27.09 -62.67 83.51
N ARG A 815 -28.10 -63.53 83.77
CA ARG A 815 -28.32 -64.77 83.02
C ARG A 815 -28.50 -64.56 81.51
N ILE A 816 -29.23 -63.52 81.08
CA ILE A 816 -29.41 -63.18 79.66
C ILE A 816 -28.07 -62.75 79.03
N ARG A 817 -27.28 -61.92 79.72
CA ARG A 817 -25.92 -61.55 79.28
C ARG A 817 -25.00 -62.76 79.22
N ASP A 818 -24.99 -63.60 80.25
CA ASP A 818 -24.19 -64.82 80.31
C ASP A 818 -24.57 -65.77 79.15
N GLN A 819 -25.87 -65.94 78.86
CA GLN A 819 -26.37 -66.71 77.72
C GLN A 819 -25.94 -66.10 76.37
N LYS A 820 -26.03 -64.77 76.21
CA LYS A 820 -25.60 -64.08 74.99
C LYS A 820 -24.09 -64.19 74.78
N THR A 821 -23.27 -64.01 75.81
CA THR A 821 -21.81 -64.20 75.73
C THR A 821 -21.42 -65.67 75.50
N ILE A 822 -22.19 -66.64 76.00
CA ILE A 822 -22.02 -68.06 75.65
C ILE A 822 -22.36 -68.30 74.17
N TRP A 823 -23.40 -67.65 73.62
CA TRP A 823 -23.74 -67.73 72.20
C TRP A 823 -22.66 -67.08 71.32
N GLU A 824 -22.19 -65.89 71.69
CA GLU A 824 -21.12 -65.15 70.98
C GLU A 824 -19.80 -65.94 71.00
N ASN A 825 -19.35 -66.44 72.15
CA ASN A 825 -18.16 -67.30 72.25
C ASN A 825 -18.30 -68.58 71.40
N ARG A 826 -19.49 -69.19 71.37
CA ARG A 826 -19.74 -70.38 70.56
C ARG A 826 -19.77 -70.05 69.06
N ALA A 827 -20.33 -68.92 68.66
CA ALA A 827 -20.30 -68.47 67.26
C ALA A 827 -18.87 -68.13 66.82
N ASP A 828 -18.04 -67.55 67.68
CA ASP A 828 -16.61 -67.35 67.44
C ASP A 828 -15.86 -68.67 67.25
N ASP A 829 -16.12 -69.67 68.08
CA ASP A 829 -15.51 -71.00 67.96
C ASP A 829 -16.03 -71.79 66.75
N ASP A 830 -17.31 -71.65 66.39
CA ASP A 830 -17.90 -72.20 65.17
C ASP A 830 -17.31 -71.51 63.91
N CYS A 831 -17.04 -70.20 63.93
CA CYS A 831 -16.31 -69.49 62.85
C CYS A 831 -14.89 -70.04 62.70
N LYS A 832 -14.14 -70.22 63.81
CA LYS A 832 -12.79 -70.81 63.80
C LYS A 832 -12.83 -72.25 63.29
N PHE A 833 -13.82 -73.04 63.71
CA PHE A 833 -14.01 -74.42 63.25
C PHE A 833 -14.28 -74.48 61.75
N LEU A 834 -15.15 -73.61 61.21
CA LEU A 834 -15.38 -73.51 59.77
C LEU A 834 -14.10 -73.11 59.02
N ALA A 835 -13.36 -72.12 59.52
CA ALA A 835 -12.09 -71.69 58.93
C ALA A 835 -11.03 -72.81 58.93
N MET A 836 -10.90 -73.58 60.01
CA MET A 836 -10.01 -74.75 60.10
C MET A 836 -10.47 -75.90 59.19
N PHE A 837 -11.78 -76.14 59.11
CA PHE A 837 -12.35 -77.17 58.25
C PHE A 837 -12.11 -76.88 56.77
N LEU A 838 -12.30 -75.63 56.34
CA LEU A 838 -11.99 -75.19 54.98
C LEU A 838 -10.48 -75.28 54.71
N LEU A 839 -9.63 -74.80 55.63
CA LEU A 839 -8.17 -74.90 55.52
C LEU A 839 -7.64 -76.33 55.33
N SER A 840 -8.27 -77.33 55.93
CA SER A 840 -7.83 -78.73 55.77
C SER A 840 -8.02 -79.29 54.34
N GLN A 841 -8.72 -78.55 53.47
CA GLN A 841 -8.91 -78.86 52.05
C GLN A 841 -7.90 -78.14 51.14
N TRP A 842 -7.01 -77.30 51.66
CA TRP A 842 -5.98 -76.64 50.86
C TRP A 842 -4.86 -77.63 50.45
N PRO A 843 -4.41 -77.66 49.19
CA PRO A 843 -4.84 -76.83 48.05
C PRO A 843 -5.94 -77.49 47.19
N CYS A 844 -7.06 -76.78 47.01
CA CYS A 844 -8.10 -77.08 46.04
C CYS A 844 -8.62 -75.79 45.39
N ILE A 845 -9.24 -75.85 44.20
CA ILE A 845 -9.67 -74.67 43.45
C ILE A 845 -10.84 -73.96 44.17
N GLU A 846 -11.82 -74.71 44.65
CA GLU A 846 -12.93 -74.23 45.48
C GLU A 846 -13.18 -75.24 46.62
N PRO A 847 -13.34 -74.80 47.87
CA PRO A 847 -13.61 -75.68 48.99
C PRO A 847 -15.11 -76.06 49.05
N ASP A 848 -15.38 -77.21 49.66
CA ASP A 848 -16.71 -77.81 49.80
C ASP A 848 -17.10 -77.96 51.28
N VAL A 849 -18.41 -77.93 51.53
CA VAL A 849 -19.03 -78.03 52.86
C VAL A 849 -19.88 -79.30 53.04
N ALA A 850 -20.04 -80.14 52.01
CA ALA A 850 -20.86 -81.36 52.06
C ALA A 850 -20.40 -82.42 53.09
N LYS A 851 -19.25 -82.23 53.73
CA LYS A 851 -18.71 -83.09 54.80
C LYS A 851 -18.77 -82.45 56.20
N LEU A 852 -19.46 -81.32 56.40
CA LEU A 852 -19.69 -80.79 57.75
C LEU A 852 -20.54 -81.77 58.57
N SER A 853 -20.04 -82.15 59.75
CA SER A 853 -20.68 -83.12 60.65
C SER A 853 -21.65 -82.52 61.66
N LYS A 854 -21.80 -81.18 61.69
CA LYS A 854 -22.65 -80.43 62.63
C LYS A 854 -23.15 -79.13 61.97
N PRO A 855 -24.37 -78.66 62.29
CA PRO A 855 -24.77 -77.28 62.01
C PRO A 855 -23.96 -76.32 62.92
N LEU A 856 -23.60 -75.16 62.37
CA LEU A 856 -22.80 -74.12 63.02
C LEU A 856 -23.64 -72.86 63.25
N LEU A 857 -23.23 -72.01 64.20
CA LEU A 857 -23.81 -70.69 64.44
C LEU A 857 -23.30 -69.63 63.43
N VAL A 858 -23.27 -70.00 62.15
CA VAL A 858 -22.76 -69.20 61.02
C VAL A 858 -23.64 -69.47 59.80
N ASP A 859 -23.96 -68.43 59.03
CA ASP A 859 -24.52 -68.58 57.67
C ASP A 859 -23.42 -69.14 56.75
N ILE A 860 -23.43 -70.47 56.60
CA ILE A 860 -22.43 -71.20 55.81
C ILE A 860 -22.52 -70.81 54.33
N GLU A 861 -23.70 -70.51 53.78
CA GLU A 861 -23.85 -70.22 52.36
C GLU A 861 -23.31 -68.83 52.02
N ALA A 862 -23.69 -67.81 52.78
CA ALA A 862 -23.18 -66.45 52.61
C ALA A 862 -21.67 -66.36 52.87
N ALA A 863 -21.17 -67.03 53.92
CA ALA A 863 -19.74 -67.09 54.21
C ALA A 863 -18.96 -67.81 53.10
N LEU A 864 -19.47 -68.93 52.57
CA LEU A 864 -18.80 -69.71 51.53
C LEU A 864 -18.73 -68.97 50.19
N GLN A 865 -19.74 -68.15 49.85
CA GLN A 865 -19.69 -67.29 48.66
C GLN A 865 -18.49 -66.33 48.72
N VAL A 866 -18.28 -65.63 49.84
CA VAL A 866 -17.14 -64.69 49.99
C VAL A 866 -15.81 -65.45 50.09
N VAL A 867 -15.75 -66.54 50.85
CA VAL A 867 -14.52 -67.34 50.97
C VAL A 867 -14.10 -67.93 49.62
N ARG A 868 -15.02 -68.41 48.77
CA ARG A 868 -14.67 -68.96 47.45
C ARG A 868 -13.98 -67.94 46.54
N VAL A 869 -14.37 -66.67 46.58
CA VAL A 869 -13.72 -65.60 45.78
C VAL A 869 -12.27 -65.40 46.22
N GLU A 870 -12.02 -65.18 47.51
CA GLU A 870 -10.66 -65.01 48.04
C GLU A 870 -9.80 -66.28 47.95
N TRP A 871 -10.41 -67.45 48.16
CA TRP A 871 -9.74 -68.75 48.03
C TRP A 871 -9.27 -69.00 46.61
N LYS A 872 -10.11 -68.69 45.60
CA LYS A 872 -9.75 -68.77 44.18
C LYS A 872 -8.63 -67.79 43.84
N ARG A 873 -8.66 -66.56 44.33
CA ARG A 873 -7.58 -65.57 44.18
C ARG A 873 -6.25 -66.09 44.75
N VAL A 874 -6.26 -66.66 45.96
CA VAL A 874 -5.05 -67.25 46.56
C VAL A 874 -4.60 -68.51 45.80
N TYR A 875 -5.52 -69.32 45.28
CA TYR A 875 -5.18 -70.47 44.43
C TYR A 875 -4.49 -70.05 43.14
N GLN A 876 -5.02 -69.03 42.45
CA GLN A 876 -4.39 -68.43 41.26
C GLN A 876 -2.99 -67.88 41.58
N ASN A 877 -2.81 -67.21 42.73
CA ASN A 877 -1.50 -66.74 43.18
C ASN A 877 -0.53 -67.90 43.51
N MET A 878 -0.99 -68.99 44.11
CA MET A 878 -0.16 -70.19 44.34
C MET A 878 0.25 -70.84 43.01
N ASP A 879 -0.68 -70.95 42.05
CA ASP A 879 -0.46 -71.53 40.74
C ASP A 879 0.58 -70.73 39.93
N LEU A 880 0.43 -69.39 39.90
CA LEU A 880 1.44 -68.49 39.35
C LEU A 880 2.77 -68.59 40.10
N SER A 881 2.78 -68.72 41.43
CA SER A 881 4.03 -68.85 42.19
C SER A 881 4.83 -70.08 41.76
N LYS A 882 4.18 -71.24 41.57
CA LYS A 882 4.84 -72.47 41.08
C LYS A 882 5.45 -72.28 39.69
N HIS A 883 4.70 -71.69 38.76
CA HIS A 883 5.19 -71.39 37.42
C HIS A 883 6.39 -70.42 37.45
N LEU A 884 6.34 -69.38 38.30
CA LEU A 884 7.42 -68.42 38.44
C LEU A 884 8.66 -69.01 39.13
N ASP A 885 8.49 -69.94 40.08
CA ASP A 885 9.60 -70.66 40.73
C ASP A 885 10.29 -71.62 39.72
N GLU A 886 9.54 -72.29 38.84
CA GLU A 886 10.10 -73.10 37.75
C GLU A 886 10.86 -72.24 36.73
N VAL A 887 10.27 -71.12 36.29
CA VAL A 887 10.93 -70.11 35.44
C VAL A 887 12.20 -69.60 36.11
N GLN A 888 12.14 -69.21 37.39
CA GLN A 888 13.30 -68.67 38.12
C GLN A 888 14.41 -69.72 38.28
N SER A 889 14.10 -71.00 38.42
CA SER A 889 15.08 -72.10 38.42
C SER A 889 15.90 -72.13 37.12
N ILE A 890 15.24 -72.00 35.97
CA ILE A 890 15.91 -71.92 34.66
C ILE A 890 16.69 -70.61 34.50
N LEU A 891 16.12 -69.46 34.90
CA LEU A 891 16.81 -68.17 34.87
C LEU A 891 18.09 -68.19 35.73
N ASN A 892 18.06 -68.82 36.90
CA ASN A 892 19.22 -68.98 37.78
C ASN A 892 20.27 -69.91 37.15
N ARG A 893 19.87 -71.02 36.53
CA ARG A 893 20.77 -71.94 35.81
C ARG A 893 21.44 -71.28 34.59
N ARG A 894 20.74 -70.36 33.93
CA ARG A 894 21.20 -69.62 32.74
C ARG A 894 21.75 -68.22 33.05
N HIS A 895 21.98 -67.89 34.32
CA HIS A 895 22.46 -66.57 34.71
C HIS A 895 23.92 -66.30 34.30
N SER A 896 24.26 -65.04 34.06
CA SER A 896 25.65 -64.56 33.98
C SER A 896 25.77 -63.13 34.53
N GLU A 897 26.85 -62.85 35.24
CA GLU A 897 27.20 -61.50 35.73
C GLU A 897 27.92 -60.64 34.67
N THR A 898 28.22 -61.20 33.49
CA THR A 898 28.85 -60.47 32.39
C THR A 898 27.98 -59.28 31.96
N LYS A 899 28.48 -58.06 32.20
CA LYS A 899 27.81 -56.83 31.75
C LYS A 899 28.02 -56.63 30.26
N TYR A 900 27.00 -56.11 29.58
CA TYR A 900 27.13 -55.64 28.22
C TYR A 900 27.91 -54.31 28.20
N GLU A 901 29.05 -54.30 27.52
CA GLU A 901 29.76 -53.08 27.16
C GLU A 901 29.29 -52.64 25.78
N ALA A 902 28.74 -51.42 25.68
CA ALA A 902 28.36 -50.85 24.41
C ALA A 902 29.61 -50.60 23.55
N PRO A 903 29.60 -50.94 22.24
CA PRO A 903 30.73 -50.65 21.37
C PRO A 903 30.98 -49.14 21.33
N CYS A 904 32.25 -48.74 21.38
CA CYS A 904 32.62 -47.33 21.28
C CYS A 904 32.14 -46.76 19.93
N PHE A 905 31.27 -45.76 19.99
CA PHE A 905 30.85 -45.01 18.80
C PHE A 905 31.94 -44.01 18.45
N ILE A 906 32.73 -44.38 17.44
CA ILE A 906 33.49 -43.42 16.64
C ILE A 906 32.45 -42.70 15.80
N ALA A 907 32.36 -41.37 15.90
CA ALA A 907 31.37 -40.63 15.14
C ALA A 907 31.72 -40.69 13.64
N SER A 908 30.72 -40.59 12.76
CA SER A 908 31.00 -40.38 11.33
C SER A 908 31.78 -39.07 11.10
N GLU A 909 31.66 -38.14 12.05
CA GLU A 909 32.34 -36.85 12.19
C GLU A 909 33.86 -37.00 12.46
N ASP A 910 34.29 -38.08 13.14
CA ASP A 910 35.71 -38.41 13.34
C ASP A 910 36.33 -39.06 12.09
N ILE A 911 35.51 -39.78 11.31
CA ILE A 911 35.94 -40.53 10.12
C ILE A 911 36.00 -39.64 8.88
N PHE A 912 35.07 -38.69 8.77
CA PHE A 912 35.04 -37.65 7.75
C PHE A 912 35.00 -36.30 8.44
N GLN A 913 36.08 -35.52 8.35
CA GLN A 913 36.17 -34.18 8.94
C GLN A 913 34.91 -33.37 8.67
N GLU A 914 34.21 -32.96 9.72
CA GLU A 914 33.07 -32.06 9.61
C GLU A 914 33.50 -30.74 8.99
N ARG A 915 33.13 -30.55 7.73
CA ARG A 915 33.05 -29.22 7.15
C ARG A 915 31.79 -28.53 7.68
N LEU A 916 31.96 -27.79 8.78
CA LEU A 916 31.02 -26.74 9.19
C LEU A 916 30.67 -25.90 7.94
N ARG A 917 29.40 -25.95 7.52
CA ARG A 917 28.92 -25.19 6.37
C ARG A 917 28.57 -23.78 6.84
N GLY A 918 29.25 -22.79 6.29
CA GLY A 918 29.22 -21.40 6.72
C GLY A 918 30.62 -20.78 6.59
N GLY A 919 30.71 -19.62 5.93
CA GLY A 919 32.00 -18.96 5.64
C GLY A 919 32.67 -19.39 4.33
N GLU A 920 32.04 -20.25 3.53
CA GLU A 920 32.50 -20.53 2.16
C GLU A 920 32.37 -19.33 1.21
N ILE A 921 31.40 -18.46 1.48
CA ILE A 921 31.14 -17.23 0.72
C ILE A 921 32.04 -16.13 1.32
N PRO A 922 33.01 -15.59 0.56
CA PRO A 922 33.81 -14.44 1.02
C PRO A 922 32.98 -13.17 0.98
N PHE A 923 33.36 -12.16 1.77
CA PHE A 923 32.78 -10.82 1.70
C PHE A 923 33.73 -9.87 0.95
N LEU A 924 33.17 -8.94 0.17
CA LEU A 924 33.98 -8.02 -0.65
C LEU A 924 34.95 -7.20 0.20
N ARG A 925 34.45 -6.55 1.27
CA ARG A 925 35.25 -5.64 2.11
C ARG A 925 36.25 -6.37 3.02
N PRO A 926 35.86 -7.22 3.98
CA PRO A 926 36.82 -7.77 4.94
C PRO A 926 37.72 -8.88 4.38
N ASP A 927 37.35 -9.55 3.27
CA ASP A 927 38.18 -10.64 2.70
C ASP A 927 38.87 -10.21 1.42
N LEU A 928 38.11 -9.83 0.38
CA LEU A 928 38.68 -9.64 -0.96
C LEU A 928 39.54 -8.37 -1.09
N MET A 929 39.25 -7.27 -0.36
CA MET A 929 40.08 -6.05 -0.37
C MET A 929 41.47 -6.21 0.28
N LYS A 930 41.78 -7.35 0.89
CA LYS A 930 43.12 -7.69 1.40
C LYS A 930 44.04 -8.26 0.31
N LYS A 931 43.52 -8.66 -0.87
CA LYS A 931 44.31 -9.21 -1.98
C LYS A 931 45.30 -8.18 -2.54
N THR A 932 46.38 -8.66 -3.16
CA THR A 932 47.32 -7.77 -3.88
C THR A 932 46.82 -7.54 -5.31
N PHE A 933 46.67 -6.28 -5.70
CA PHE A 933 46.29 -5.88 -7.06
C PHE A 933 47.53 -5.60 -7.94
N PRO A 934 47.39 -5.53 -9.28
CA PRO A 934 48.47 -5.11 -10.16
C PRO A 934 48.98 -3.69 -9.85
N SER A 935 50.28 -3.46 -10.04
CA SER A 935 50.85 -2.12 -9.90
C SER A 935 50.57 -1.28 -11.15
N LEU A 936 49.99 -0.09 -10.96
CA LEU A 936 49.66 0.86 -12.03
C LEU A 936 50.87 1.28 -12.89
N LEU A 937 52.09 1.18 -12.34
CA LEU A 937 53.35 1.49 -13.02
C LEU A 937 53.71 0.52 -14.16
N GLY A 938 53.05 -0.64 -14.26
CA GLY A 938 53.35 -1.66 -15.28
C GLY A 938 52.59 -1.50 -16.60
N THR A 939 51.46 -0.78 -16.62
CA THR A 939 50.52 -0.77 -17.76
C THR A 939 50.66 0.46 -18.64
N SER A 940 51.71 0.46 -19.48
CA SER A 940 51.71 1.31 -20.69
C SER A 940 50.66 0.80 -21.67
N ILE A 941 49.86 1.68 -22.28
CA ILE A 941 48.68 1.34 -23.10
C ILE A 941 49.10 1.00 -24.55
N ALA A 942 50.19 0.24 -24.70
CA ALA A 942 50.68 -0.26 -25.98
C ALA A 942 51.03 -1.76 -25.85
N GLN A 943 50.72 -2.53 -26.90
CA GLN A 943 50.96 -3.99 -27.02
C GLN A 943 50.05 -4.92 -26.18
N VAL A 944 48.75 -4.93 -26.52
CA VAL A 944 47.97 -6.19 -26.53
C VAL A 944 47.42 -6.43 -27.94
N SER A 945 48.30 -6.85 -28.84
CA SER A 945 47.98 -7.23 -30.23
C SER A 945 49.15 -8.01 -30.81
N GLN A 946 48.93 -9.29 -31.18
CA GLN A 946 49.97 -10.29 -31.50
C GLN A 946 50.80 -10.63 -30.24
N THR A 947 51.02 -11.87 -29.81
CA THR A 947 51.01 -13.21 -30.45
C THR A 947 50.45 -14.26 -29.45
N ASN A 948 50.28 -15.58 -29.72
CA ASN A 948 50.67 -16.48 -30.81
C ASN A 948 49.51 -17.46 -31.15
N LEU A 949 49.53 -18.03 -32.36
CA LEU A 949 48.90 -19.32 -32.63
C LEU A 949 49.95 -20.41 -32.42
N GLU A 950 49.69 -21.38 -31.53
CA GLU A 950 50.32 -22.71 -31.63
C GLU A 950 49.27 -23.81 -31.40
N THR A 951 49.35 -24.87 -32.21
CA THR A 951 48.34 -25.92 -32.26
C THR A 951 48.84 -27.24 -31.70
N ALA A 952 48.21 -27.75 -30.64
CA ALA A 952 48.38 -29.12 -30.15
C ALA A 952 47.03 -29.88 -30.20
N LYS A 953 46.97 -30.91 -31.07
CA LYS A 953 45.92 -31.95 -31.09
C LYS A 953 46.25 -32.98 -29.96
N VAL A 954 45.46 -33.96 -29.51
CA VAL A 954 44.36 -34.80 -30.05
C VAL A 954 43.77 -35.62 -28.85
N THR A 955 42.60 -36.28 -28.77
CA THR A 955 41.49 -36.66 -29.68
C THR A 955 40.16 -36.81 -28.92
N GLY A 956 39.02 -36.45 -29.53
CA GLY A 956 37.72 -37.14 -29.36
C GLY A 956 36.89 -36.96 -28.06
N ALA A 957 35.59 -37.28 -28.03
CA ALA A 957 34.64 -37.50 -29.13
C ALA A 957 33.17 -37.52 -28.64
N VAL A 958 32.24 -36.86 -29.36
CA VAL A 958 30.79 -37.21 -29.50
C VAL A 958 29.92 -37.13 -28.20
N ARG A 959 28.73 -36.49 -28.12
CA ARG A 959 27.73 -36.03 -29.12
C ARG A 959 26.91 -34.84 -28.57
N ASN A 960 26.26 -34.05 -29.44
CA ASN A 960 25.35 -32.96 -29.05
C ASN A 960 23.92 -33.41 -28.72
N SER A 961 23.19 -32.63 -27.90
CA SER A 961 21.74 -32.44 -28.03
C SER A 961 21.25 -31.06 -27.54
N ASN A 962 21.11 -30.13 -28.49
CA ASN A 962 20.11 -29.05 -28.57
C ASN A 962 19.81 -28.18 -27.32
N ALA A 963 20.44 -27.00 -27.25
CA ALA A 963 19.75 -25.79 -26.77
C ALA A 963 18.94 -25.18 -27.93
N ALA A 964 17.70 -24.76 -27.68
CA ALA A 964 16.79 -24.31 -28.74
C ALA A 964 17.09 -22.89 -29.24
N ARG A 965 16.99 -22.68 -30.56
CA ARG A 965 16.99 -21.34 -31.17
C ARG A 965 15.56 -20.82 -31.28
N HIS A 966 15.35 -19.53 -31.02
CA HIS A 966 14.20 -18.78 -31.56
C HIS A 966 14.73 -17.67 -32.50
N PRO A 967 14.09 -17.36 -33.64
CA PRO A 967 14.79 -16.77 -34.77
C PRO A 967 14.83 -15.24 -34.78
N ALA A 968 16.01 -14.69 -35.10
CA ALA A 968 16.24 -13.26 -35.36
C ALA A 968 16.78 -13.03 -36.79
N HIS A 969 15.92 -13.28 -37.78
CA HIS A 969 16.15 -13.06 -39.22
C HIS A 969 14.81 -12.56 -39.81
N ILE A 970 14.70 -11.65 -40.79
CA ILE A 970 15.66 -11.02 -41.72
C ILE A 970 15.28 -9.53 -41.84
N HIS A 971 16.23 -8.60 -42.00
CA HIS A 971 16.21 -7.55 -43.04
C HIS A 971 17.56 -6.82 -43.13
N GLN A 972 17.95 -6.46 -44.35
CA GLN A 972 19.29 -5.95 -44.68
C GLN A 972 19.37 -4.42 -44.54
N PRO A 973 20.57 -3.83 -44.33
CA PRO A 973 20.74 -2.38 -44.30
C PRO A 973 20.48 -1.76 -45.68
N ILE A 974 19.37 -1.03 -45.83
CA ILE A 974 19.08 -0.24 -47.02
C ILE A 974 20.05 0.93 -47.07
N ARG A 975 20.83 1.05 -48.16
CA ARG A 975 21.66 2.24 -48.42
C ARG A 975 20.77 3.42 -48.77
N LEU A 976 20.73 4.43 -47.90
CA LEU A 976 20.09 5.72 -48.21
C LEU A 976 21.01 6.57 -49.11
N PRO A 977 20.48 7.22 -50.17
CA PRO A 977 21.25 8.19 -50.95
C PRO A 977 21.61 9.43 -50.14
N SER A 978 22.77 10.02 -50.40
CA SER A 978 23.14 11.33 -49.89
C SER A 978 22.28 12.42 -50.53
N TYR A 979 21.60 13.23 -49.71
CA TYR A 979 20.94 14.45 -50.16
C TYR A 979 21.18 15.58 -49.16
N ALA A 980 21.60 16.74 -49.65
CA ALA A 980 22.01 17.85 -48.80
C ALA A 980 20.79 18.59 -48.21
N PRO A 981 20.77 18.90 -46.90
CA PRO A 981 19.71 19.70 -46.30
C PRO A 981 19.84 21.17 -46.75
N ARG A 982 18.88 21.66 -47.52
CA ARG A 982 18.69 23.11 -47.69
C ARG A 982 18.08 23.69 -46.41
N GLY A 983 18.69 24.74 -45.88
CA GLY A 983 18.26 25.34 -44.62
C GLY A 983 16.94 26.10 -44.72
N ALA A 984 16.03 25.82 -43.79
CA ALA A 984 14.93 26.69 -43.39
C ALA A 984 14.68 26.45 -41.89
N GLY A 985 15.14 27.38 -41.04
CA GLY A 985 15.14 27.18 -39.59
C GLY A 985 13.79 27.50 -38.94
N THR A 986 13.34 26.65 -38.02
CA THR A 986 12.26 26.97 -37.07
C THR A 986 12.71 26.63 -35.65
N ASN A 987 13.41 27.57 -35.01
CA ASN A 987 13.78 27.48 -33.60
C ASN A 987 12.52 27.59 -32.73
N VAL A 988 11.96 26.45 -32.30
CA VAL A 988 10.91 26.40 -31.29
C VAL A 988 11.18 25.20 -30.38
N LEU A 989 11.79 25.42 -29.21
CA LEU A 989 11.47 24.73 -27.95
C LEU A 989 12.07 25.46 -26.75
N ALA A 990 11.21 26.18 -26.02
CA ALA A 990 11.32 26.42 -24.59
C ALA A 990 9.93 26.82 -24.05
N PRO A 991 9.38 26.16 -23.02
CA PRO A 991 8.29 26.70 -22.21
C PRO A 991 8.72 28.02 -21.56
N SER A 992 7.81 28.99 -21.50
CA SER A 992 8.15 30.42 -21.41
C SER A 992 8.58 30.96 -20.03
N TRP A 993 9.11 30.12 -19.14
CA TRP A 993 9.57 30.54 -17.81
C TRP A 993 10.91 29.93 -17.32
N MET A 994 11.45 28.91 -18.00
CA MET A 994 12.81 28.39 -17.75
C MET A 994 13.58 28.13 -19.05
N SER A 995 13.64 29.15 -19.92
CA SER A 995 14.68 29.23 -20.95
C SER A 995 15.92 29.88 -20.34
N SER A 996 17.13 29.42 -20.70
CA SER A 996 18.42 29.96 -20.26
C SER A 996 18.74 31.36 -20.83
N LYS A 997 17.82 32.31 -20.72
CA LYS A 997 17.96 33.71 -21.14
C LYS A 997 18.78 34.54 -20.12
N THR A 998 19.98 34.06 -19.80
CA THR A 998 21.00 34.84 -19.07
C THR A 998 22.39 34.78 -19.70
N ALA A 999 22.48 34.29 -20.93
CA ALA A 999 23.35 34.93 -21.92
C ALA A 999 22.75 36.32 -22.26
N LEU A 1000 22.90 37.28 -21.35
CA LEU A 1000 22.46 38.65 -21.52
C LEU A 1000 23.36 39.35 -22.55
N ILE A 1001 22.99 39.24 -23.82
CA ILE A 1001 23.26 40.31 -24.78
C ILE A 1001 22.41 41.49 -24.28
N PRO A 1002 23.01 42.60 -23.82
CA PRO A 1002 22.24 43.66 -23.19
C PRO A 1002 21.32 44.34 -24.21
N SER A 1003 20.05 44.50 -23.85
CA SER A 1003 19.34 45.70 -24.30
C SER A 1003 19.96 46.88 -23.56
N ASN A 1004 20.33 47.93 -24.30
CA ASN A 1004 20.86 49.15 -23.71
C ASN A 1004 19.89 49.75 -22.67
N ASP A 1005 18.58 49.59 -22.90
CA ASP A 1005 17.52 50.12 -22.04
C ASP A 1005 17.57 49.50 -20.63
N ALA A 1006 17.70 48.16 -20.54
CA ALA A 1006 17.76 47.45 -19.27
C ALA A 1006 19.04 47.77 -18.49
N THR A 1007 20.17 48.01 -19.18
CA THR A 1007 21.40 48.48 -18.53
C THR A 1007 21.32 49.94 -18.10
N ALA A 1008 20.53 50.78 -18.78
CA ALA A 1008 20.29 52.17 -18.39
C ALA A 1008 19.38 52.25 -17.15
N GLU A 1009 18.30 51.46 -17.11
CA GLU A 1009 17.40 51.33 -15.96
C GLU A 1009 18.17 50.83 -14.71
N LEU A 1010 19.00 49.80 -14.85
CA LEU A 1010 19.90 49.34 -13.77
C LEU A 1010 20.85 50.44 -13.29
N LYS A 1011 21.46 51.24 -14.21
CA LYS A 1011 22.32 52.36 -13.82
C LYS A 1011 21.55 53.46 -13.09
N GLN A 1012 20.30 53.72 -13.47
CA GLN A 1012 19.45 54.66 -12.74
C GLN A 1012 19.18 54.17 -11.30
N ILE A 1013 18.69 52.93 -11.14
CA ILE A 1013 18.38 52.34 -9.82
C ILE A 1013 19.61 52.33 -8.91
N VAL A 1014 20.79 52.00 -9.44
CA VAL A 1014 22.05 52.02 -8.67
C VAL A 1014 22.46 53.46 -8.31
N SER A 1015 22.26 54.45 -9.19
CA SER A 1015 22.54 55.85 -8.87
C SER A 1015 21.63 56.42 -7.76
N GLU A 1016 20.38 55.94 -7.65
CA GLU A 1016 19.46 56.29 -6.57
C GLU A 1016 19.88 55.66 -5.22
N LEU A 1017 20.63 54.55 -5.24
CA LEU A 1017 21.24 53.94 -4.05
C LEU A 1017 22.53 54.66 -3.62
N SER A 1018 23.45 54.95 -4.55
CA SER A 1018 24.70 55.70 -4.29
C SER A 1018 24.49 57.18 -3.93
N SER A 1019 23.30 57.74 -4.19
CA SER A 1019 22.91 59.08 -3.72
C SER A 1019 22.14 59.08 -2.39
N SER A 1020 21.95 57.91 -1.77
CA SER A 1020 21.21 57.77 -0.51
C SER A 1020 22.01 58.26 0.70
N LYS A 1021 21.35 58.94 1.65
CA LYS A 1021 21.95 59.45 2.90
C LYS A 1021 22.38 58.36 3.90
N SER A 1022 22.19 57.08 3.58
CA SER A 1022 22.59 55.96 4.43
C SER A 1022 23.91 55.39 3.94
N LEU A 1023 24.96 55.47 4.77
CA LEU A 1023 26.32 55.00 4.44
C LEU A 1023 26.35 53.54 3.94
N VAL A 1024 25.46 52.70 4.48
CA VAL A 1024 25.31 51.29 4.06
C VAL A 1024 24.70 51.17 2.66
N ARG A 1025 23.64 51.93 2.36
CA ARG A 1025 23.05 51.98 1.01
C ARG A 1025 24.00 52.59 -0.01
N GLN A 1026 24.78 53.59 0.41
CA GLN A 1026 25.77 54.23 -0.43
C GLN A 1026 26.86 53.23 -0.83
N LYS A 1027 27.50 52.58 0.14
CA LYS A 1027 28.51 51.55 -0.12
C LYS A 1027 27.95 50.39 -0.96
N TYR A 1028 26.73 49.94 -0.68
CA TYR A 1028 26.06 48.89 -1.45
C TYR A 1028 25.74 49.32 -2.90
N GLY A 1029 25.36 50.58 -3.11
CA GLY A 1029 25.23 51.19 -4.43
C GLY A 1029 26.57 51.24 -5.17
N ASP A 1030 27.65 51.61 -4.47
CA ASP A 1030 28.99 51.69 -5.07
C ASP A 1030 29.60 50.30 -5.36
N ASP A 1031 29.25 49.29 -4.58
CA ASP A 1031 29.54 47.87 -4.86
C ASP A 1031 28.73 47.40 -6.09
N LEU A 1032 27.42 47.67 -6.13
CA LEU A 1032 26.55 47.38 -7.28
C LEU A 1032 27.01 48.09 -8.56
N GLN A 1033 27.46 49.34 -8.49
CA GLN A 1033 27.95 50.10 -9.64
C GLN A 1033 29.21 49.45 -10.22
N ARG A 1034 30.15 49.02 -9.35
CA ARG A 1034 31.32 48.24 -9.76
C ARG A 1034 30.93 46.90 -10.39
N SER A 1035 29.95 46.18 -9.82
CA SER A 1035 29.42 44.94 -10.42
C SER A 1035 28.75 45.18 -11.78
N LEU A 1036 28.02 46.29 -11.94
CA LEU A 1036 27.32 46.66 -13.17
C LEU A 1036 28.28 47.12 -14.27
N ASP A 1037 29.33 47.87 -13.93
CA ASP A 1037 30.37 48.24 -14.90
C ASP A 1037 31.28 47.04 -15.26
N ALA A 1038 31.55 46.11 -14.32
CA ALA A 1038 32.19 44.83 -14.62
C ALA A 1038 31.31 43.96 -15.55
N PHE A 1039 29.99 43.95 -15.33
CA PHE A 1039 29.03 43.26 -16.19
C PHE A 1039 28.97 43.87 -17.61
N VAL A 1040 28.96 45.21 -17.72
CA VAL A 1040 28.96 45.92 -19.01
C VAL A 1040 30.30 45.80 -19.76
N THR A 1041 31.42 45.69 -19.05
CA THR A 1041 32.75 45.43 -19.67
C THR A 1041 32.96 43.96 -20.06
N ARG A 1042 32.17 43.02 -19.53
CA ARG A 1042 32.14 41.60 -19.94
C ARG A 1042 31.45 41.40 -21.30
N ARG A 1043 31.95 42.09 -22.33
CA ARG A 1043 31.60 41.80 -23.74
C ARG A 1043 31.96 40.34 -24.06
N PRO A 1044 31.13 39.60 -24.80
CA PRO A 1044 31.61 38.38 -25.45
C PRO A 1044 32.62 38.76 -26.53
N ASN A 1045 33.79 38.10 -26.54
CA ASN A 1045 34.73 38.20 -27.65
C ASN A 1045 34.15 37.43 -28.85
N ASN A 1046 33.42 38.14 -29.72
CA ASN A 1046 32.99 37.59 -31.02
C ASN A 1046 34.16 37.48 -32.02
N ASP A 1047 35.29 38.14 -31.76
CA ASP A 1047 36.47 38.14 -32.63
C ASP A 1047 37.41 36.96 -32.35
N SER A 1048 36.87 35.74 -32.48
CA SER A 1048 37.65 34.53 -32.72
C SER A 1048 36.78 33.48 -33.43
N PRO A 1049 37.14 33.03 -34.64
CA PRO A 1049 36.46 31.93 -35.31
C PRO A 1049 36.90 30.60 -34.68
N TYR A 1050 36.44 30.35 -33.44
CA TYR A 1050 36.56 29.04 -32.80
C TYR A 1050 35.78 28.02 -33.64
N HIS A 1051 36.51 27.25 -34.45
CA HIS A 1051 35.97 26.10 -35.16
C HIS A 1051 35.45 25.07 -34.16
N ILE A 1052 34.13 25.07 -33.94
CA ILE A 1052 33.45 23.98 -33.23
C ILE A 1052 33.66 22.71 -34.06
N ALA A 1053 34.52 21.82 -33.57
CA ALA A 1053 34.99 20.64 -34.29
C ALA A 1053 33.91 19.53 -34.30
N ASN A 1054 32.87 19.74 -35.11
CA ASN A 1054 31.68 18.88 -35.26
C ASN A 1054 31.95 17.49 -35.88
N ALA A 1055 33.10 16.85 -35.60
CA ALA A 1055 33.57 15.66 -36.31
C ALA A 1055 34.30 14.58 -35.49
N THR A 1056 34.81 14.84 -34.27
CA THR A 1056 35.71 13.88 -33.55
C THR A 1056 35.19 13.35 -32.21
N VAL A 1057 34.40 14.13 -31.46
CA VAL A 1057 34.10 13.87 -30.03
C VAL A 1057 33.39 12.52 -29.77
N THR A 1058 32.61 12.00 -30.72
CA THR A 1058 31.91 10.71 -30.57
C THR A 1058 32.83 9.49 -30.52
N GLY A 1059 34.03 9.58 -31.08
CA GLY A 1059 35.05 8.53 -30.96
C GLY A 1059 35.70 8.50 -29.58
N GLU A 1060 36.03 9.68 -29.05
CA GLU A 1060 36.72 9.86 -27.76
C GLU A 1060 35.87 9.39 -26.58
N GLY A 1061 34.57 9.73 -26.56
CA GLY A 1061 33.64 9.26 -25.52
C GLY A 1061 33.54 7.73 -25.43
N SER A 1062 33.61 7.04 -26.58
CA SER A 1062 33.63 5.57 -26.61
C SER A 1062 34.95 5.00 -26.06
N SER A 1063 36.08 5.67 -26.33
CA SER A 1063 37.39 5.31 -25.79
C SER A 1063 37.45 5.42 -24.26
N LEU A 1064 36.90 6.51 -23.70
CA LEU A 1064 36.86 6.75 -22.25
C LEU A 1064 36.00 5.70 -21.51
N LEU A 1065 34.84 5.33 -22.05
CA LEU A 1065 34.01 4.26 -21.49
C LEU A 1065 34.71 2.89 -21.53
N MET A 1066 35.46 2.58 -22.61
CA MET A 1066 36.32 1.40 -22.65
C MET A 1066 37.47 1.50 -21.62
N GLY A 1067 37.98 2.69 -21.34
CA GLY A 1067 38.99 2.95 -20.31
C GLY A 1067 38.51 2.70 -18.87
N ILE A 1068 37.21 2.91 -18.60
CA ILE A 1068 36.56 2.52 -17.33
C ILE A 1068 36.38 1.01 -17.27
N GLN A 1069 35.79 0.41 -18.32
CA GLN A 1069 35.56 -1.04 -18.38
C GLN A 1069 36.86 -1.84 -18.26
N SER A 1070 37.95 -1.37 -18.87
CA SER A 1070 39.27 -1.99 -18.77
C SER A 1070 39.77 -2.04 -17.33
N ARG A 1071 39.68 -0.93 -16.59
CA ARG A 1071 40.04 -0.85 -15.16
C ARG A 1071 39.17 -1.73 -14.28
N PHE A 1072 37.85 -1.73 -14.52
CA PHE A 1072 36.93 -2.63 -13.83
C PHE A 1072 37.34 -4.09 -14.03
N THR A 1073 37.59 -4.51 -15.29
CA THR A 1073 38.02 -5.88 -15.62
C THR A 1073 39.42 -6.24 -15.06
N VAL A 1074 40.30 -5.26 -14.82
CA VAL A 1074 41.58 -5.48 -14.11
C VAL A 1074 41.35 -5.73 -12.61
N ILE A 1075 40.48 -4.94 -11.97
CA ILE A 1075 40.10 -5.11 -10.56
C ILE A 1075 39.37 -6.43 -10.34
N GLU A 1076 38.39 -6.75 -11.20
CA GLU A 1076 37.64 -8.01 -11.21
C GLU A 1076 38.57 -9.23 -11.26
N LYS A 1077 39.51 -9.26 -12.23
CA LYS A 1077 40.51 -10.33 -12.33
C LYS A 1077 41.47 -10.41 -11.14
N ALA A 1078 41.73 -9.29 -10.45
CA ALA A 1078 42.54 -9.29 -9.24
C ALA A 1078 41.78 -9.83 -8.01
N LEU A 1079 40.46 -9.59 -7.94
CA LEU A 1079 39.58 -10.18 -6.93
C LEU A 1079 39.40 -11.69 -7.16
N GLU A 1080 39.35 -12.12 -8.43
CA GLU A 1080 39.22 -13.52 -8.85
C GLU A 1080 40.55 -14.30 -8.87
N ALA A 1081 41.68 -13.65 -8.61
CA ALA A 1081 42.97 -14.33 -8.49
C ALA A 1081 42.99 -15.28 -7.28
N GLN A 1082 43.56 -16.48 -7.46
CA GLN A 1082 43.71 -17.45 -6.37
C GLN A 1082 44.76 -16.99 -5.33
N ASP A 1083 44.53 -17.35 -4.07
CA ASP A 1083 45.42 -17.07 -2.95
C ASP A 1083 45.44 -18.24 -1.93
N GLU A 1084 46.05 -18.03 -0.76
CA GLU A 1084 46.18 -19.03 0.31
C GLU A 1084 44.84 -19.43 0.98
N HIS A 1085 43.75 -18.71 0.72
CA HIS A 1085 42.43 -18.92 1.31
C HIS A 1085 41.34 -19.25 0.27
N LEU A 1086 41.52 -18.81 -0.98
CA LEU A 1086 40.60 -18.95 -2.10
C LEU A 1086 41.27 -19.64 -3.29
N SER A 1087 41.05 -20.96 -3.42
CA SER A 1087 41.49 -21.73 -4.58
C SER A 1087 40.65 -21.43 -5.82
N ALA A 1088 41.26 -21.53 -7.01
CA ALA A 1088 40.57 -21.27 -8.28
C ALA A 1088 39.27 -22.08 -8.45
N SER A 1089 39.25 -23.34 -7.99
CA SER A 1089 38.04 -24.18 -8.00
C SER A 1089 36.93 -23.64 -7.09
N ARG A 1090 37.25 -23.09 -5.91
CA ARG A 1090 36.26 -22.45 -5.02
C ARG A 1090 35.67 -21.21 -5.67
N ILE A 1091 36.50 -20.39 -6.30
CA ILE A 1091 36.07 -19.18 -7.04
C ILE A 1091 35.12 -19.57 -8.19
N SER A 1092 35.51 -20.55 -9.01
CA SER A 1092 34.70 -21.03 -10.15
C SER A 1092 33.34 -21.58 -9.73
N TRP A 1093 33.25 -22.36 -8.64
CA TRP A 1093 31.97 -22.84 -8.12
C TRP A 1093 31.12 -21.73 -7.49
N LEU A 1094 31.72 -20.74 -6.82
CA LEU A 1094 30.99 -19.58 -6.30
C LEU A 1094 30.42 -18.71 -7.44
N GLN A 1095 31.19 -18.48 -8.50
CA GLN A 1095 30.71 -17.79 -9.71
C GLN A 1095 29.56 -18.56 -10.37
N ALA A 1096 29.73 -19.86 -10.62
CA ALA A 1096 28.73 -20.72 -11.28
C ALA A 1096 27.43 -20.88 -10.46
N GLY A 1097 27.50 -20.78 -9.13
CA GLY A 1097 26.34 -20.78 -8.24
C GLY A 1097 25.74 -19.40 -7.95
N HIS A 1098 26.23 -18.32 -8.56
CA HIS A 1098 25.90 -16.93 -8.22
C HIS A 1098 26.14 -16.54 -6.73
N LEU A 1099 27.02 -17.26 -6.04
CA LEU A 1099 27.44 -17.01 -4.65
C LEU A 1099 28.72 -16.15 -4.53
N TRP A 1100 29.35 -15.79 -5.64
CA TRP A 1100 30.44 -14.80 -5.64
C TRP A 1100 29.90 -13.38 -5.36
N PRO A 1101 30.57 -12.56 -4.53
CA PRO A 1101 30.06 -11.23 -4.15
C PRO A 1101 29.68 -10.32 -5.31
N ALA A 1102 28.72 -9.42 -5.08
CA ALA A 1102 28.29 -8.44 -6.08
C ALA A 1102 29.35 -7.34 -6.27
N VAL A 1103 30.31 -7.59 -7.17
CA VAL A 1103 31.29 -6.60 -7.62
C VAL A 1103 30.60 -5.67 -8.62
N THR A 1104 30.45 -4.39 -8.26
CA THR A 1104 29.80 -3.36 -9.07
C THR A 1104 30.61 -2.06 -8.95
N THR A 1105 30.44 -1.11 -9.88
CA THR A 1105 31.10 0.20 -9.79
C THR A 1105 30.88 0.86 -8.42
N ILE A 1106 29.65 0.78 -7.90
CA ILE A 1106 29.27 1.34 -6.60
C ILE A 1106 29.97 0.58 -5.46
N THR A 1107 29.90 -0.75 -5.43
CA THR A 1107 30.50 -1.52 -4.31
C THR A 1107 32.02 -1.40 -4.24
N LEU A 1108 32.69 -1.12 -5.36
CA LEU A 1108 34.12 -0.80 -5.42
C LEU A 1108 34.43 0.64 -4.95
N LEU A 1109 33.72 1.65 -5.45
CA LEU A 1109 33.93 3.04 -5.03
C LEU A 1109 33.55 3.26 -3.55
N GLU A 1110 32.50 2.61 -3.07
CA GLU A 1110 32.08 2.61 -1.66
C GLU A 1110 33.17 2.18 -0.68
N GLN A 1111 34.21 1.47 -1.14
CA GLN A 1111 35.34 1.07 -0.29
C GLN A 1111 36.17 2.26 0.21
N LEU A 1112 36.21 3.34 -0.57
CA LEU A 1112 37.05 4.54 -0.33
C LEU A 1112 36.46 5.52 0.69
N ARG A 1113 35.20 5.34 1.11
CA ARG A 1113 34.51 6.22 2.07
C ARG A 1113 35.21 6.23 3.43
N SER A 1114 35.42 7.41 4.01
CA SER A 1114 35.93 7.55 5.38
C SER A 1114 35.00 6.96 6.46
N THR A 1115 33.70 6.95 6.21
CA THR A 1115 32.67 6.37 7.11
C THR A 1115 32.63 4.84 7.10
N ALA A 1116 33.29 4.17 6.15
CA ALA A 1116 33.27 2.71 6.06
C ALA A 1116 34.31 2.08 7.00
N THR A 1117 33.95 0.96 7.64
CA THR A 1117 34.73 0.32 8.73
C THR A 1117 36.22 0.16 8.40
N PRO A 1118 37.16 0.62 9.26
CA PRO A 1118 38.59 0.58 8.95
C PRO A 1118 39.12 -0.84 8.73
N ILE A 1119 39.76 -1.06 7.58
CA ILE A 1119 40.41 -2.32 7.22
C ILE A 1119 41.78 -2.07 6.59
N PRO A 1120 42.75 -2.99 6.72
CA PRO A 1120 43.98 -2.94 5.94
C PRO A 1120 43.71 -3.36 4.50
N PHE A 1121 43.85 -2.42 3.55
CA PHE A 1121 43.89 -2.73 2.13
C PHE A 1121 45.13 -3.55 1.78
N GLY A 1122 45.00 -4.47 0.82
CA GLY A 1122 46.13 -5.14 0.19
C GLY A 1122 46.95 -4.19 -0.70
N LYS A 1123 48.12 -4.67 -1.15
CA LYS A 1123 49.06 -3.86 -1.96
C LYS A 1123 48.39 -3.39 -3.25
N PHE A 1124 48.54 -2.10 -3.55
CA PHE A 1124 48.01 -1.39 -4.72
C PHE A 1124 46.46 -1.30 -4.82
N VAL A 1125 45.69 -1.81 -3.85
CA VAL A 1125 44.21 -1.84 -3.94
C VAL A 1125 43.63 -0.43 -3.91
N ARG A 1126 44.04 0.40 -2.95
CA ARG A 1126 43.54 1.78 -2.79
C ARG A 1126 43.88 2.62 -4.02
N GLU A 1127 45.08 2.46 -4.55
CA GLU A 1127 45.59 3.17 -5.72
C GLU A 1127 44.81 2.81 -7.00
N ASN A 1128 44.54 1.53 -7.24
CA ASN A 1128 43.69 1.08 -8.35
C ASN A 1128 42.25 1.60 -8.24
N LEU A 1129 41.68 1.64 -7.01
CA LEU A 1129 40.34 2.19 -6.79
C LEU A 1129 40.26 3.71 -7.03
N ILE A 1130 41.32 4.46 -6.70
CA ILE A 1130 41.42 5.90 -7.00
C ILE A 1130 41.56 6.15 -8.51
N ASP A 1131 42.41 5.39 -9.20
CA ASP A 1131 42.57 5.46 -10.67
C ASP A 1131 41.26 5.06 -11.41
N PHE A 1132 40.49 4.11 -10.87
CA PHE A 1132 39.15 3.78 -11.35
C PHE A 1132 38.16 4.94 -11.16
N GLY A 1133 38.15 5.59 -9.99
CA GLY A 1133 37.33 6.78 -9.75
C GLY A 1133 37.71 7.97 -10.66
N LEU A 1134 39.01 8.20 -10.88
CA LEU A 1134 39.52 9.23 -11.79
C LEU A 1134 39.14 8.98 -13.25
N ALA A 1135 39.10 7.72 -13.69
CA ALA A 1135 38.58 7.39 -15.02
C ALA A 1135 37.09 7.74 -15.17
N ILE A 1136 36.30 7.59 -14.10
CA ILE A 1136 34.88 7.94 -14.07
C ILE A 1136 34.66 9.46 -14.10
N THR A 1137 35.35 10.24 -13.25
CA THR A 1137 35.21 11.72 -13.26
C THR A 1137 35.70 12.33 -14.56
N SER A 1138 36.75 11.77 -15.17
CA SER A 1138 37.21 12.14 -16.52
C SER A 1138 36.14 11.90 -17.58
N ALA A 1139 35.56 10.69 -17.65
CA ALA A 1139 34.49 10.39 -18.61
C ALA A 1139 33.24 11.26 -18.39
N GLN A 1140 32.86 11.50 -17.13
CA GLN A 1140 31.78 12.41 -16.75
C GLN A 1140 32.03 13.84 -17.27
N ARG A 1141 33.23 14.40 -17.02
CA ARG A 1141 33.63 15.71 -17.55
C ARG A 1141 33.54 15.77 -19.08
N HIS A 1142 34.07 14.77 -19.78
CA HIS A 1142 33.96 14.69 -21.24
C HIS A 1142 32.51 14.61 -21.74
N LEU A 1143 31.62 13.89 -21.04
CA LEU A 1143 30.19 13.87 -21.35
C LEU A 1143 29.52 15.23 -21.11
N ARG A 1144 29.87 15.97 -20.06
CA ARG A 1144 29.36 17.35 -19.82
C ARG A 1144 29.85 18.34 -20.87
N ILE A 1145 31.13 18.27 -21.27
CA ILE A 1145 31.70 19.08 -22.37
C ILE A 1145 30.96 18.78 -23.68
N ASN A 1146 30.71 17.51 -23.99
CA ASN A 1146 29.97 17.10 -25.18
C ASN A 1146 28.51 17.58 -25.14
N ASP A 1147 27.81 17.44 -24.01
CA ASP A 1147 26.43 17.93 -23.84
C ASP A 1147 26.33 19.45 -23.96
N ALA A 1148 27.28 20.22 -23.40
CA ALA A 1148 27.36 21.67 -23.56
C ALA A 1148 27.58 22.07 -25.04
N SER A 1149 28.49 21.39 -25.74
CA SER A 1149 28.74 21.57 -27.17
C SER A 1149 27.49 21.26 -28.01
N MET A 1150 26.85 20.11 -27.78
CA MET A 1150 25.61 19.67 -28.45
C MET A 1150 24.38 20.52 -28.09
N ARG A 1151 24.46 21.37 -27.06
CA ARG A 1151 23.46 22.40 -26.72
C ARG A 1151 23.79 23.79 -27.28
N GLY A 1152 25.04 24.04 -27.70
CA GLY A 1152 25.53 25.36 -28.09
C GLY A 1152 25.80 26.30 -26.90
N ASP A 1153 25.96 25.75 -25.69
CA ASP A 1153 26.25 26.54 -24.48
C ASP A 1153 27.76 26.82 -24.38
N ALA A 1154 28.20 27.83 -25.13
CA ALA A 1154 29.61 28.24 -25.19
C ALA A 1154 30.17 28.66 -23.82
N GLY A 1155 29.31 29.13 -22.91
CA GLY A 1155 29.69 29.46 -21.53
C GLY A 1155 30.07 28.22 -20.74
N ARG A 1156 29.13 27.26 -20.61
CA ARG A 1156 29.38 25.98 -19.91
C ARG A 1156 30.51 25.17 -20.55
N TYR A 1157 30.60 25.19 -21.88
CA TYR A 1157 31.70 24.55 -22.61
C TYR A 1157 33.06 25.15 -22.20
N SER A 1158 33.17 26.48 -22.13
CA SER A 1158 34.40 27.14 -21.68
C SER A 1158 34.72 26.87 -20.22
N ASP A 1159 33.71 26.87 -19.32
CA ASP A 1159 33.87 26.60 -17.90
C ASP A 1159 34.37 25.16 -17.63
N GLU A 1160 33.74 24.14 -18.23
CA GLU A 1160 34.15 22.73 -18.08
C GLU A 1160 35.49 22.44 -18.77
N MET A 1161 35.83 23.14 -19.86
CA MET A 1161 37.13 23.04 -20.52
C MET A 1161 38.25 23.70 -19.71
N ALA A 1162 37.97 24.80 -19.02
CA ALA A 1162 38.93 25.48 -18.15
C ALA A 1162 39.17 24.71 -16.83
N ASN A 1163 38.12 24.14 -16.22
CA ASN A 1163 38.27 23.38 -14.98
C ASN A 1163 38.81 21.96 -15.24
N ASN A 1164 40.12 21.77 -15.06
CA ASN A 1164 40.73 20.45 -15.22
C ASN A 1164 40.57 19.50 -14.03
N GLY A 1165 40.13 19.99 -12.86
CA GLY A 1165 40.11 19.21 -11.61
C GLY A 1165 41.50 19.02 -10.98
N HIS A 1166 41.51 18.51 -9.74
CA HIS A 1166 42.67 17.92 -9.02
C HIS A 1166 43.97 18.74 -9.01
N SER A 1167 43.92 20.07 -9.18
CA SER A 1167 45.11 20.91 -9.39
C SER A 1167 45.69 21.54 -8.11
N ASN A 1168 44.88 21.69 -7.07
CA ASN A 1168 45.27 22.18 -5.73
C ASN A 1168 44.93 21.18 -4.60
N TRP A 1169 44.55 19.95 -4.94
CA TRP A 1169 44.30 18.85 -4.00
C TRP A 1169 44.52 17.49 -4.68
N HIS A 1170 44.77 16.45 -3.89
CA HIS A 1170 44.97 15.09 -4.41
C HIS A 1170 43.89 14.11 -3.93
N PRO A 1171 43.22 13.37 -4.83
CA PRO A 1171 42.23 12.34 -4.48
C PRO A 1171 42.74 11.20 -3.59
N SER A 1172 44.05 11.00 -3.51
CA SER A 1172 44.67 10.08 -2.55
C SER A 1172 44.53 10.55 -1.10
N GLU A 1173 44.49 11.86 -0.86
CA GLU A 1173 44.41 12.50 0.45
C GLU A 1173 42.95 12.71 0.86
N HIS A 1174 42.10 13.13 -0.09
CA HIS A 1174 40.67 13.39 0.11
C HIS A 1174 39.78 12.48 -0.77
N PRO A 1175 39.71 11.16 -0.51
CA PRO A 1175 38.94 10.22 -1.34
C PRO A 1175 37.43 10.52 -1.34
N ASP A 1176 36.86 11.01 -0.24
CA ASP A 1176 35.43 11.36 -0.18
C ASP A 1176 35.07 12.51 -1.15
N TRP A 1177 36.00 13.41 -1.46
CA TRP A 1177 35.79 14.48 -2.44
C TRP A 1177 35.74 13.93 -3.86
N LEU A 1178 36.55 12.89 -4.18
CA LEU A 1178 36.44 12.16 -5.45
C LEU A 1178 35.11 11.42 -5.56
N LEU A 1179 34.62 10.83 -4.46
CA LEU A 1179 33.30 10.20 -4.43
C LEU A 1179 32.18 11.23 -4.63
N LEU A 1180 32.30 12.44 -4.06
CA LEU A 1180 31.37 13.54 -4.28
C LEU A 1180 31.34 14.01 -5.74
N GLU A 1181 32.49 14.12 -6.41
CA GLU A 1181 32.57 14.44 -7.85
C GLU A 1181 31.82 13.40 -8.69
N ILE A 1182 32.00 12.12 -8.38
CA ILE A 1182 31.36 11.00 -9.10
C ILE A 1182 29.86 10.99 -8.87
N GLU A 1183 29.42 11.10 -7.62
CA GLU A 1183 28.01 11.02 -7.21
C GLU A 1183 27.20 12.21 -7.74
N ALA A 1184 27.72 13.43 -7.61
CA ALA A 1184 27.06 14.64 -8.09
C ALA A 1184 27.32 14.94 -9.58
N ASN A 1185 28.13 14.11 -10.27
CA ASN A 1185 28.54 14.28 -11.67
C ASN A 1185 29.05 15.70 -11.95
N LEU A 1186 30.07 16.14 -11.19
CA LEU A 1186 30.69 17.45 -11.32
C LEU A 1186 32.22 17.34 -11.47
N MET A 1187 32.93 18.46 -11.34
CA MET A 1187 34.38 18.52 -11.15
C MET A 1187 34.62 19.71 -10.22
N ILE A 1188 35.31 19.49 -9.10
CA ILE A 1188 35.51 20.55 -8.09
C ILE A 1188 36.46 21.61 -8.65
N ARG A 1189 36.08 22.89 -8.55
CA ARG A 1189 36.92 24.03 -8.98
C ARG A 1189 37.96 24.36 -7.89
N PRO A 1190 39.17 24.84 -8.25
CA PRO A 1190 40.21 25.17 -7.27
C PRO A 1190 39.74 26.14 -6.17
N GLU A 1191 39.00 27.19 -6.55
CA GLU A 1191 38.43 28.17 -5.61
C GLU A 1191 37.52 27.54 -4.54
N GLN A 1192 36.84 26.42 -4.86
CA GLN A 1192 35.96 25.73 -3.91
C GLN A 1192 36.77 24.95 -2.86
N VAL A 1193 37.93 24.41 -3.25
CA VAL A 1193 38.87 23.73 -2.36
C VAL A 1193 39.52 24.73 -1.41
N ASP A 1194 39.93 25.90 -1.91
CA ASP A 1194 40.53 26.94 -1.09
C ASP A 1194 39.55 27.42 0.01
N VAL A 1195 38.25 27.56 -0.34
CA VAL A 1195 37.17 27.86 0.62
C VAL A 1195 36.91 26.69 1.58
N ALA A 1196 36.91 25.45 1.09
CA ALA A 1196 36.72 24.25 1.93
C ALA A 1196 37.82 24.12 2.99
N LEU A 1197 39.09 24.25 2.58
CA LEU A 1197 40.24 24.20 3.48
C LEU A 1197 40.22 25.37 4.48
N ALA A 1198 39.87 26.59 4.05
CA ALA A 1198 39.70 27.74 4.94
C ALA A 1198 38.53 27.62 5.93
N THR A 1199 37.59 26.70 5.70
CA THR A 1199 36.45 26.41 6.58
C THR A 1199 36.74 25.25 7.53
N ILE A 1200 37.33 24.16 7.04
CA ILE A 1200 37.65 22.93 7.80
C ILE A 1200 38.91 23.13 8.66
N SER A 1201 39.89 23.89 8.18
CA SER A 1201 41.16 24.18 8.86
C SER A 1201 41.51 25.67 8.72
N PRO A 1202 40.76 26.57 9.37
CA PRO A 1202 41.01 28.01 9.27
C PRO A 1202 42.39 28.36 9.81
N ALA A 1203 43.18 29.13 9.05
CA ALA A 1203 44.55 29.52 9.41
C ALA A 1203 44.67 30.33 10.72
N SER A 1204 43.55 30.80 11.27
CA SER A 1204 43.41 31.43 12.59
C SER A 1204 43.30 30.44 13.77
N GLY A 1205 43.18 29.13 13.51
CA GLY A 1205 42.94 28.11 14.55
C GLY A 1205 41.65 28.32 15.36
N SER A 1206 40.71 29.09 14.83
CA SER A 1206 39.56 29.64 15.54
C SER A 1206 38.46 30.08 14.55
N ASN A 1207 37.21 30.12 15.02
CA ASN A 1207 36.02 30.41 14.22
C ASN A 1207 36.20 31.64 13.31
N SER A 1208 36.21 31.41 12.00
CA SER A 1208 36.36 32.44 10.97
C SER A 1208 35.00 32.82 10.37
N VAL A 1209 34.94 33.99 9.72
CA VAL A 1209 33.77 34.43 8.94
C VAL A 1209 34.22 34.68 7.52
N LEU A 1210 33.74 33.86 6.58
CA LEU A 1210 34.09 33.91 5.16
C LEU A 1210 32.98 34.58 4.35
N GLN A 1211 33.31 35.65 3.62
CA GLN A 1211 32.39 36.28 2.67
C GLN A 1211 32.58 35.64 1.29
N MET A 1212 31.62 34.80 0.88
CA MET A 1212 31.69 34.05 -0.38
C MET A 1212 31.26 34.88 -1.61
N ASN A 1213 31.95 34.67 -2.74
CA ASN A 1213 31.56 35.21 -4.05
C ASN A 1213 30.36 34.43 -4.62
N MET A 1214 29.15 34.84 -4.24
CA MET A 1214 27.90 34.26 -4.71
C MET A 1214 27.74 34.46 -6.23
N GLY A 1215 27.87 33.39 -7.01
CA GLY A 1215 27.67 33.42 -8.46
C GLY A 1215 28.40 32.32 -9.27
N GLN A 1216 29.47 31.72 -8.73
CA GLN A 1216 30.20 30.63 -9.42
C GLN A 1216 29.55 29.23 -9.26
N GLY A 1217 28.66 29.07 -8.30
CA GLY A 1217 28.01 27.80 -7.95
C GLY A 1217 27.27 27.90 -6.62
N VAL A 1218 26.49 26.88 -6.26
CA VAL A 1218 25.81 26.82 -4.96
C VAL A 1218 26.77 26.20 -3.93
N PHE A 1219 27.26 27.02 -3.00
CA PHE A 1219 28.19 26.60 -1.93
C PHE A 1219 27.51 25.88 -0.74
N GLY A 1220 26.22 25.53 -0.85
CA GLY A 1220 25.45 24.80 0.17
C GLY A 1220 25.82 23.31 0.33
N LEU A 1221 27.08 22.96 0.07
CA LEU A 1221 27.63 21.60 0.15
C LEU A 1221 28.52 21.39 1.39
N TYR A 1222 28.71 22.42 2.22
CA TYR A 1222 29.64 22.42 3.36
C TYR A 1222 28.99 22.55 4.74
N SER A 1223 27.66 22.68 4.83
CA SER A 1223 26.93 22.68 6.10
C SER A 1223 26.93 21.30 6.79
N ASP A 1224 26.91 20.24 6.00
CA ASP A 1224 26.55 18.90 6.46
C ASP A 1224 27.79 18.06 6.87
N CYS A 1225 28.98 18.66 6.81
CA CYS A 1225 30.26 18.05 7.19
C CYS A 1225 30.79 18.56 8.55
N VAL A 1226 29.95 19.17 9.38
CA VAL A 1226 30.32 19.63 10.74
C VAL A 1226 29.49 18.88 11.79
N VAL A 1227 30.12 17.90 12.42
CA VAL A 1227 29.68 17.19 13.63
C VAL A 1227 30.88 17.04 14.57
#